data_AF-A0A1Q8ZN03-F1
#
_entry.id   AF-A0A1Q8ZN03-F1
#
_cell.length_a   1.000
_cell.length_b   1.000
_cell.length_c   1.000
_cell.angle_alpha   90.00
_cell.angle_beta   90.00
_cell.angle_gamma   90.00
#
_symmetry.space_group_name_H-M   'P 1'
#
loop_
_entity.id
_entity.type
_entity.pdbx_description
1 polymer ?
#
loop_
_entity_poly.entity_id
_entity_poly.type
_entity_poly.pdbx_seq_one_letter_code
_entity_poly.pdbx_strand_id
1 'polypeptide(L)'
;MKNRAGWLALGVLAIATILMVFFVLPQLRGTNQTAEKPPAPVQPPQTTAAKPEAVVADDQVASGKMKRLSTEAEKSVAALEALFADQKIPEASVYASSRLAAMTALKALAEMDIPTNLEANLADSMTKAKATAAKALQLLIKLPSAPEEAAGMIVNIGRALHGEPELAAKDDGKPKFGVLRVEKDGSTVIAGNAAPGTKLDVLDGDKTISTTTVSPNGDFAIVLDKPLNAGDHTLDLQSTSQDGKVVKSQEQATISVPDHQNGDVLAMVSKPGEASRLMTVPKGTTDGAAEQVNADKQGRVPAQTADATPPAPATTSPTPPAAAADPAPAPNEQLQITAVELEGDKIFVAGTAPKNSSVTAYADGKQIGSSDVDAKGHFVVEGEMAISVGQHIISVDLKDANGKVTLRASVPFNRPAGDQVSVVAPEKLAESAASPGSAASVDSNLFDRQRDTLAKSFALLSNLFADGKTPSLESLAASRSALEFALKAVADFRPTPSTNAADTSFMMRMAENAGKAQAALKKVEPASVASMAAALPELGKLVQAALEPMQNAAQVATAKTATQTDGSAPRTISQEPLQESSNTVIIRRGDTLWQISRRVYGQGVRYTTIYMANAEQITNPDLIEPGQTFTVPDKALPESEAEAIHRNWMHRHKP
;
A
#
# COMPACT_ATOMS: atom_id res chain seq x y z
N MET A 1 27.83 -24.45 59.54
CA MET A 1 29.05 -23.64 59.31
C MET A 1 30.26 -24.55 59.37
N LYS A 2 31.33 -24.23 58.61
CA LYS A 2 32.64 -24.94 58.53
C LYS A 2 32.59 -26.23 57.67
N ASN A 3 32.65 -26.19 56.34
CA ASN A 3 33.92 -26.12 55.59
C ASN A 3 33.67 -25.81 54.09
N ARG A 4 33.34 -24.55 53.76
CA ARG A 4 33.18 -24.11 52.36
C ARG A 4 34.52 -23.87 51.64
N ALA A 5 35.62 -23.78 52.37
CA ALA A 5 36.96 -23.60 51.79
C ALA A 5 37.55 -24.89 51.18
N GLY A 6 37.15 -26.08 51.66
CA GLY A 6 37.66 -27.35 51.13
C GLY A 6 37.13 -27.70 49.73
N TRP A 7 35.89 -27.32 49.44
CA TRP A 7 35.26 -27.57 48.14
C TRP A 7 35.77 -26.63 47.03
N LEU A 8 36.15 -25.41 47.39
CA LEU A 8 36.79 -24.47 46.44
C LEU A 8 38.21 -24.91 46.05
N ALA A 9 38.97 -25.51 46.97
CA ALA A 9 40.31 -26.02 46.68
C ALA A 9 40.30 -27.23 45.71
N LEU A 10 39.27 -28.09 45.78
CA LEU A 10 39.11 -29.23 44.87
C LEU A 10 38.65 -28.81 43.47
N GLY A 11 37.80 -27.78 43.36
CA GLY A 11 37.34 -27.25 42.08
C GLY A 11 38.45 -26.57 41.26
N VAL A 12 39.35 -25.83 41.91
CA VAL A 12 40.47 -25.15 41.22
C VAL A 12 41.53 -26.15 40.74
N LEU A 13 41.77 -27.24 41.48
CA LEU A 13 42.74 -28.27 41.10
C LEU A 13 42.30 -29.07 39.85
N ALA A 14 41.00 -29.31 39.67
CA ALA A 14 40.45 -29.95 38.48
C ALA A 14 40.54 -29.07 37.22
N ILE A 15 40.44 -27.74 37.38
CA ILE A 15 40.54 -26.78 36.27
C ILE A 15 42.02 -26.58 35.85
N ALA A 16 42.97 -26.65 36.80
CA ALA A 16 44.40 -26.53 36.51
C ALA A 16 45.00 -27.76 35.80
N THR A 17 44.43 -28.96 35.99
CA THR A 17 44.91 -30.20 35.34
C THR A 17 44.45 -30.32 33.89
N ILE A 18 43.30 -29.74 33.53
CA ILE A 18 42.79 -29.74 32.14
C ILE A 18 43.57 -28.75 31.25
N LEU A 19 44.15 -27.68 31.83
CA LEU A 19 44.94 -26.69 31.09
C LEU A 19 46.41 -27.09 30.83
N MET A 20 46.90 -28.20 31.40
CA MET A 20 48.32 -28.58 31.33
C MET A 20 48.69 -29.60 30.23
N VAL A 21 47.74 -30.10 29.42
CA VAL A 21 47.97 -31.23 28.49
C VAL A 21 48.25 -30.85 27.03
N PHE A 22 48.23 -29.58 26.62
CA PHE A 22 48.37 -29.24 25.18
C PHE A 22 49.42 -28.19 24.79
N PHE A 23 50.45 -27.94 25.61
CA PHE A 23 51.50 -26.98 25.24
C PHE A 23 52.91 -27.37 25.70
N VAL A 24 53.63 -28.18 24.90
CA VAL A 24 55.11 -28.28 24.93
C VAL A 24 55.65 -28.58 23.51
N LEU A 25 56.20 -27.55 22.83
CA LEU A 25 57.22 -27.60 21.74
C LEU A 25 58.63 -27.86 22.37
N PRO A 26 59.80 -27.94 21.67
CA PRO A 26 60.19 -27.66 20.26
C PRO A 26 61.17 -28.74 19.65
N GLN A 27 61.61 -28.74 18.39
CA GLN A 27 62.78 -28.00 17.84
C GLN A 27 63.15 -28.53 16.42
N LEU A 28 63.48 -27.60 15.52
CA LEU A 28 64.60 -27.57 14.54
C LEU A 28 64.96 -28.80 13.67
N ARG A 29 65.04 -28.58 12.34
CA ARG A 29 66.17 -29.00 11.48
C ARG A 29 66.15 -28.25 10.14
N GLY A 30 67.29 -27.67 9.79
CA GLY A 30 67.56 -27.02 8.51
C GLY A 30 68.30 -27.91 7.50
N THR A 31 68.21 -27.48 6.24
CA THR A 31 69.20 -27.53 5.14
C THR A 31 69.98 -28.84 4.87
N ASN A 32 69.78 -29.45 3.68
CA ASN A 32 70.73 -29.41 2.55
C ASN A 32 70.32 -30.34 1.38
N GLN A 33 70.60 -29.85 0.17
CA GLN A 33 70.48 -30.51 -1.13
C GLN A 33 71.54 -31.62 -1.32
N THR A 34 71.22 -32.69 -2.06
CA THR A 34 72.14 -33.32 -3.04
C THR A 34 71.37 -34.13 -4.09
N ALA A 35 71.89 -34.16 -5.31
CA ALA A 35 71.27 -34.60 -6.56
C ALA A 35 71.49 -36.09 -6.92
N GLU A 36 70.74 -36.51 -7.96
CA GLU A 36 70.99 -37.55 -8.99
C GLU A 36 70.79 -39.06 -8.70
N LYS A 37 69.80 -39.68 -9.39
CA LYS A 37 69.97 -40.68 -10.50
C LYS A 37 68.66 -41.49 -10.83
N PRO A 38 68.22 -41.61 -12.10
CA PRO A 38 67.12 -42.51 -12.58
C PRO A 38 67.67 -43.77 -13.33
N PRO A 39 66.89 -44.71 -13.94
CA PRO A 39 65.45 -45.10 -13.88
C PRO A 39 65.22 -46.63 -13.57
N ALA A 40 64.02 -47.15 -13.24
CA ALA A 40 63.00 -47.82 -14.10
C ALA A 40 62.19 -48.85 -13.23
N PRO A 41 61.09 -49.51 -13.66
CA PRO A 41 59.94 -49.11 -14.49
C PRO A 41 58.56 -49.28 -13.77
N VAL A 42 57.59 -48.57 -14.33
CA VAL A 42 56.10 -48.66 -14.29
C VAL A 42 55.43 -49.82 -13.50
N GLN A 43 54.62 -49.46 -12.51
CA GLN A 43 53.36 -50.15 -12.17
C GLN A 43 52.21 -49.13 -12.23
N PRO A 44 51.05 -49.46 -12.83
CA PRO A 44 49.91 -48.56 -12.89
C PRO A 44 49.32 -48.34 -11.48
N PRO A 45 48.96 -47.10 -11.10
CA PRO A 45 48.41 -46.81 -9.79
C PRO A 45 47.02 -47.42 -9.62
N GLN A 46 46.86 -48.17 -8.53
CA GLN A 46 45.55 -48.45 -7.95
C GLN A 46 44.89 -47.12 -7.60
N THR A 47 43.73 -46.84 -8.20
CA THR A 47 42.86 -45.75 -7.80
C THR A 47 42.41 -46.00 -6.37
N THR A 48 43.08 -45.34 -5.42
CA THR A 48 42.61 -45.19 -4.06
C THR A 48 41.36 -44.32 -4.10
N ALA A 49 40.26 -44.85 -3.57
CA ALA A 49 39.02 -44.12 -3.37
C ALA A 49 39.32 -42.83 -2.59
N ALA A 50 38.91 -41.70 -3.17
CA ALA A 50 38.94 -40.41 -2.50
C ALA A 50 38.06 -40.46 -1.24
N LYS A 51 38.63 -39.98 -0.14
CA LYS A 51 38.05 -39.85 1.20
C LYS A 51 36.94 -38.77 1.23
N PRO A 52 35.91 -38.89 2.10
CA PRO A 52 34.72 -38.02 2.12
C PRO A 52 34.95 -36.65 2.79
N GLU A 53 35.95 -35.87 2.37
CA GLU A 53 36.25 -34.58 3.02
C GLU A 53 35.30 -33.43 2.64
N ALA A 54 34.63 -33.51 1.49
CA ALA A 54 33.72 -32.45 1.03
C ALA A 54 32.35 -32.45 1.74
N VAL A 55 31.76 -33.63 2.01
CA VAL A 55 30.44 -33.76 2.67
C VAL A 55 30.49 -33.27 4.11
N VAL A 56 31.56 -33.62 4.84
CA VAL A 56 31.76 -33.22 6.25
C VAL A 56 31.94 -31.71 6.40
N ALA A 57 32.53 -31.04 5.40
CA ALA A 57 32.69 -29.59 5.41
C ALA A 57 31.34 -28.86 5.20
N ASP A 58 30.51 -29.33 4.27
CA ASP A 58 29.18 -28.77 4.02
C ASP A 58 28.22 -28.99 5.21
N ASP A 59 28.28 -30.16 5.86
CA ASP A 59 27.50 -30.46 7.07
C ASP A 59 27.87 -29.54 8.25
N GLN A 60 29.17 -29.27 8.45
CA GLN A 60 29.62 -28.35 9.52
C GLN A 60 29.21 -26.90 9.27
N VAL A 61 29.25 -26.45 8.01
CA VAL A 61 28.80 -25.10 7.64
C VAL A 61 27.27 -24.97 7.80
N ALA A 62 26.51 -25.97 7.34
CA ALA A 62 25.05 -25.98 7.41
C ALA A 62 24.56 -26.04 8.87
N SER A 63 25.11 -26.94 9.68
CA SER A 63 24.79 -27.04 11.12
C SER A 63 25.20 -25.78 11.88
N GLY A 64 26.34 -25.17 11.55
CA GLY A 64 26.79 -23.90 12.12
C GLY A 64 25.90 -22.71 11.74
N LYS A 65 25.37 -22.67 10.51
CA LYS A 65 24.41 -21.65 10.06
C LYS A 65 23.06 -21.82 10.76
N MET A 66 22.52 -23.04 10.78
CA MET A 66 21.28 -23.37 11.48
C MET A 66 21.35 -22.96 12.95
N LYS A 67 22.39 -23.39 13.68
CA LYS A 67 22.54 -23.08 15.10
C LYS A 67 22.55 -21.58 15.38
N ARG A 68 23.24 -20.78 14.56
CA ARG A 68 23.28 -19.32 14.71
C ARG A 68 21.91 -18.69 14.50
N LEU A 69 21.20 -19.09 13.43
CA LEU A 69 19.88 -18.56 13.11
C LEU A 69 18.83 -18.96 14.15
N SER A 70 18.86 -20.22 14.63
CA SER A 70 18.01 -20.69 15.72
C SER A 70 18.26 -19.90 17.01
N THR A 71 19.53 -19.70 17.38
CA THR A 71 19.88 -18.93 18.58
C THR A 71 19.39 -17.48 18.50
N GLU A 72 19.53 -16.84 17.34
CA GLU A 72 19.09 -15.46 17.15
C GLU A 72 17.55 -15.33 17.17
N ALA A 73 16.85 -16.29 16.56
CA ALA A 73 15.39 -16.37 16.60
C ALA A 73 14.87 -16.58 18.02
N GLU A 74 15.44 -17.54 18.76
CA GLU A 74 15.08 -17.82 20.15
C GLU A 74 15.32 -16.59 21.04
N LYS A 75 16.48 -15.95 20.90
CA LYS A 75 16.83 -14.74 21.65
C LYS A 75 15.85 -13.59 21.37
N SER A 76 15.49 -13.39 20.10
CA SER A 76 14.59 -12.31 19.70
C SER A 76 13.15 -12.55 20.17
N VAL A 77 12.67 -13.79 20.08
CA VAL A 77 11.33 -14.17 20.60
C VAL A 77 11.30 -14.08 22.12
N ALA A 78 12.33 -14.55 22.84
CA ALA A 78 12.41 -14.42 24.28
C ALA A 78 12.48 -12.95 24.74
N ALA A 79 13.17 -12.08 23.99
CA ALA A 79 13.19 -10.65 24.26
C ALA A 79 11.82 -10.01 24.10
N LEU A 80 11.03 -10.44 23.10
CA LEU A 80 9.64 -10.01 22.91
C LEU A 80 8.74 -10.49 24.05
N GLU A 81 8.84 -11.76 24.44
CA GLU A 81 8.07 -12.35 25.55
C GLU A 81 8.37 -11.66 26.89
N ALA A 82 9.64 -11.34 27.15
CA ALA A 82 10.07 -10.68 28.37
C ALA A 82 9.46 -9.29 28.57
N LEU A 83 9.09 -8.59 27.49
CA LEU A 83 8.41 -7.29 27.58
C LEU A 83 7.04 -7.39 28.26
N PHE A 84 6.42 -8.56 28.23
CA PHE A 84 5.08 -8.84 28.77
C PHE A 84 5.11 -9.66 30.06
N ALA A 85 6.31 -9.90 30.61
CA ALA A 85 6.46 -10.55 31.90
C ALA A 85 5.72 -9.75 33.00
N ASP A 86 5.22 -10.47 34.00
CA ASP A 86 4.45 -9.90 35.13
C ASP A 86 3.15 -9.16 34.73
N GLN A 87 2.56 -9.47 33.57
CA GLN A 87 1.37 -8.76 33.02
C GLN A 87 1.60 -7.26 32.76
N LYS A 88 2.86 -6.86 32.53
CA LYS A 88 3.17 -5.48 32.14
C LYS A 88 2.86 -5.27 30.66
N ILE A 89 2.37 -4.09 30.35
CA ILE A 89 2.20 -3.61 28.97
C ILE A 89 3.42 -2.74 28.67
N PRO A 90 4.27 -3.13 27.71
CA PRO A 90 5.42 -2.32 27.31
C PRO A 90 4.99 -1.07 26.54
N GLU A 91 5.86 -0.06 26.51
CA GLU A 91 5.73 1.09 25.60
C GLU A 91 5.61 0.64 24.14
N ALA A 92 4.73 1.28 23.37
CA ALA A 92 4.38 0.86 22.01
C ALA A 92 5.62 0.83 21.07
N SER A 93 6.55 1.76 21.26
CA SER A 93 7.81 1.83 20.50
C SER A 93 8.76 0.66 20.81
N VAL A 94 8.83 0.24 22.08
CA VAL A 94 9.66 -0.89 22.54
C VAL A 94 9.07 -2.21 22.05
N TYR A 95 7.74 -2.34 22.12
CA TYR A 95 7.02 -3.48 21.55
C TYR A 95 7.24 -3.61 20.04
N ALA A 96 7.04 -2.52 19.28
CA ALA A 96 7.22 -2.52 17.82
C ALA A 96 8.65 -2.91 17.43
N SER A 97 9.65 -2.40 18.16
CA SER A 97 11.06 -2.70 17.92
C SER A 97 11.41 -4.18 18.20
N SER A 98 10.98 -4.72 19.34
CA SER A 98 11.20 -6.14 19.66
C SER A 98 10.44 -7.07 18.71
N ARG A 99 9.23 -6.68 18.29
CA ARG A 99 8.43 -7.43 17.31
C ARG A 99 9.15 -7.50 15.97
N LEU A 100 9.65 -6.37 15.46
CA LEU A 100 10.39 -6.33 14.22
C LEU A 100 11.66 -7.18 14.29
N ALA A 101 12.41 -7.10 15.39
CA ALA A 101 13.61 -7.92 15.60
C ALA A 101 13.29 -9.43 15.55
N ALA A 102 12.22 -9.85 16.23
CA ALA A 102 11.74 -11.24 16.17
C ALA A 102 11.29 -11.64 14.75
N MET A 103 10.63 -10.76 14.00
CA MET A 103 10.21 -11.05 12.62
C MET A 103 11.43 -11.26 11.71
N THR A 104 12.44 -10.39 11.82
CA THR A 104 13.68 -10.51 11.04
C THR A 104 14.42 -11.81 11.35
N ALA A 105 14.56 -12.15 12.64
CA ALA A 105 15.27 -13.37 13.05
C ALA A 105 14.53 -14.65 12.63
N LEU A 106 13.20 -14.70 12.80
CA LEU A 106 12.37 -15.83 12.38
C LEU A 106 12.34 -15.99 10.86
N LYS A 107 12.26 -14.88 10.10
CA LYS A 107 12.33 -14.91 8.63
C LYS A 107 13.67 -15.48 8.15
N ALA A 108 14.79 -15.05 8.75
CA ALA A 108 16.11 -15.55 8.39
C ALA A 108 16.27 -17.06 8.63
N LEU A 109 15.65 -17.60 9.69
CA LEU A 109 15.60 -19.04 9.95
C LEU A 109 14.63 -19.77 9.01
N ALA A 110 13.47 -19.18 8.72
CA ALA A 110 12.44 -19.75 7.84
C ALA A 110 12.82 -19.72 6.34
N GLU A 111 13.75 -18.85 5.92
CA GLU A 111 14.25 -18.76 4.55
C GLU A 111 15.63 -19.41 4.37
N MET A 112 16.13 -20.11 5.39
CA MET A 112 17.42 -20.79 5.33
C MET A 112 17.47 -21.84 4.19
N ASP A 113 18.51 -21.73 3.34
CA ASP A 113 18.82 -22.71 2.31
C ASP A 113 19.27 -24.05 2.90
N ILE A 114 18.79 -25.15 2.33
CA ILE A 114 19.15 -26.52 2.71
C ILE A 114 19.93 -27.14 1.53
N PRO A 115 21.25 -27.39 1.68
CA PRO A 115 22.05 -28.08 0.68
C PRO A 115 21.52 -29.49 0.38
N THR A 116 21.68 -29.96 -0.87
CA THR A 116 21.15 -31.26 -1.33
C THR A 116 21.96 -32.47 -0.87
N ASN A 117 23.17 -32.26 -0.36
CA ASN A 117 24.14 -33.32 -0.05
C ASN A 117 24.40 -33.47 1.46
N LEU A 118 23.42 -33.15 2.30
CA LEU A 118 23.55 -33.23 3.76
C LEU A 118 23.26 -34.64 4.30
N GLU A 119 23.78 -34.93 5.49
CA GLU A 119 23.31 -36.07 6.28
C GLU A 119 21.78 -35.97 6.52
N ALA A 120 21.07 -37.10 6.39
CA ALA A 120 19.60 -37.15 6.47
C ALA A 120 19.05 -36.54 7.78
N ASN A 121 19.66 -36.85 8.93
CA ASN A 121 19.25 -36.32 10.23
C ASN A 121 19.44 -34.79 10.34
N LEU A 122 20.48 -34.24 9.70
CA LEU A 122 20.74 -32.81 9.66
C LEU A 122 19.76 -32.10 8.72
N ALA A 123 19.51 -32.67 7.54
CA ALA A 123 18.51 -32.17 6.59
C ALA A 123 17.10 -32.13 7.22
N ASP A 124 16.71 -33.19 7.93
CA ASP A 124 15.43 -33.25 8.65
C ASP A 124 15.35 -32.21 9.76
N SER A 125 16.43 -32.01 10.51
CA SER A 125 16.50 -31.00 11.58
C SER A 125 16.39 -29.58 11.02
N MET A 126 17.06 -29.28 9.91
CA MET A 126 16.97 -27.98 9.22
C MET A 126 15.57 -27.75 8.65
N THR A 127 14.95 -28.79 8.08
CA THR A 127 13.57 -28.72 7.56
C THR A 127 12.57 -28.45 8.69
N LYS A 128 12.72 -29.12 9.83
CA LYS A 128 11.88 -28.91 11.01
C LYS A 128 12.04 -27.49 11.57
N ALA A 129 13.27 -27.01 11.69
CA ALA A 129 13.54 -25.65 12.17
C ALA A 129 12.96 -24.58 11.25
N LYS A 130 13.05 -24.79 9.92
CA LYS A 130 12.40 -23.92 8.93
C LYS A 130 10.89 -23.88 9.11
N ALA A 131 10.27 -25.04 9.32
CA ALA A 131 8.82 -25.16 9.50
C ALA A 131 8.32 -24.54 10.81
N THR A 132 9.03 -24.73 11.94
CA THR A 132 8.65 -24.10 13.22
C THR A 132 8.85 -22.59 13.19
N ALA A 133 9.94 -22.11 12.58
CA ALA A 133 10.18 -20.69 12.37
C ALA A 133 9.10 -20.03 11.49
N ALA A 134 8.67 -20.68 10.41
CA ALA A 134 7.60 -20.19 9.55
C ALA A 134 6.26 -20.09 10.29
N LYS A 135 5.92 -21.07 11.14
CA LYS A 135 4.71 -21.04 11.98
C LYS A 135 4.77 -19.91 13.01
N ALA A 136 5.89 -19.77 13.71
CA ALA A 136 6.10 -18.68 14.65
C ALA A 136 6.03 -17.30 13.97
N LEU A 137 6.58 -17.18 12.75
CA LEU A 137 6.49 -15.95 11.96
C LEU A 137 5.03 -15.62 11.59
N GLN A 138 4.23 -16.61 11.21
CA GLN A 138 2.80 -16.39 10.92
C GLN A 138 2.02 -15.90 12.15
N LEU A 139 2.28 -16.47 13.33
CA LEU A 139 1.67 -16.00 14.57
C LEU A 139 2.12 -14.58 14.91
N LEU A 140 3.41 -14.28 14.71
CA LEU A 140 3.97 -12.95 14.93
C LEU A 140 3.43 -11.89 13.95
N ILE A 141 3.08 -12.27 12.71
CA ILE A 141 2.40 -11.40 11.75
C ILE A 141 0.95 -11.11 12.19
N LYS A 142 0.25 -12.12 12.74
CA LYS A 142 -1.13 -11.98 13.22
C LYS A 142 -1.27 -11.18 14.52
N LEU A 143 -0.17 -10.89 15.23
CA LEU A 143 -0.23 -10.09 16.44
C LEU A 143 -0.81 -8.69 16.15
N PRO A 144 -1.65 -8.14 17.03
CA PRO A 144 -2.13 -6.76 16.92
C PRO A 144 -0.98 -5.76 17.14
N SER A 145 -1.10 -4.56 16.57
CA SER A 145 -0.10 -3.50 16.70
C SER A 145 -0.07 -2.89 18.11
N ALA A 146 -1.21 -2.97 18.82
CA ALA A 146 -1.36 -2.50 20.18
C ALA A 146 -0.84 -3.56 21.17
N PRO A 147 0.09 -3.21 22.09
CA PRO A 147 0.65 -4.16 23.05
C PRO A 147 -0.42 -4.72 24.01
N GLU A 148 -1.47 -3.96 24.32
CA GLU A 148 -2.57 -4.38 25.21
C GLU A 148 -3.30 -5.62 24.69
N GLU A 149 -3.49 -5.71 23.37
CA GLU A 149 -4.21 -6.79 22.70
C GLU A 149 -3.28 -7.98 22.40
N ALA A 150 -1.96 -7.75 22.38
CA ALA A 150 -0.96 -8.75 22.00
C ALA A 150 -0.59 -9.72 23.14
N ALA A 151 -0.78 -9.33 24.41
CA ALA A 151 -0.28 -10.05 25.58
C ALA A 151 -0.73 -11.52 25.65
N GLY A 152 -1.96 -11.84 25.21
CA GLY A 152 -2.50 -13.19 25.22
C GLY A 152 -2.01 -14.10 24.09
N MET A 153 -1.46 -13.52 23.02
CA MET A 153 -1.07 -14.23 21.80
C MET A 153 0.45 -14.47 21.71
N ILE A 154 1.24 -13.68 22.45
CA ILE A 154 2.72 -13.73 22.40
C ILE A 154 3.28 -15.08 22.86
N VAL A 155 2.68 -15.70 23.88
CA VAL A 155 3.12 -17.00 24.42
C VAL A 155 3.06 -18.13 23.38
N ASN A 156 2.18 -18.02 22.39
CA ASN A 156 2.04 -19.02 21.33
C ASN A 156 3.20 -18.97 20.32
N ILE A 157 3.97 -17.87 20.28
CA ILE A 157 5.06 -17.66 19.33
C ILE A 157 6.30 -18.47 19.73
N GLY A 158 6.72 -18.39 21.00
CA GLY A 158 7.79 -19.23 21.53
C GLY A 158 7.44 -20.72 21.45
N ARG A 159 6.20 -21.08 21.80
CA ARG A 159 5.69 -22.45 21.66
C ARG A 159 5.77 -22.95 20.21
N ALA A 160 5.33 -22.16 19.25
CA ALA A 160 5.40 -22.52 17.84
C ALA A 160 6.85 -22.68 17.34
N LEU A 161 7.78 -21.84 17.82
CA LEU A 161 9.20 -21.93 17.48
C LEU A 161 9.84 -23.22 18.00
N HIS A 162 9.45 -23.67 19.20
CA HIS A 162 9.89 -24.93 19.80
C HIS A 162 9.10 -26.16 19.33
N GLY A 163 8.06 -25.97 18.49
CA GLY A 163 7.21 -27.05 17.99
C GLY A 163 6.22 -27.60 19.02
N GLU A 164 5.89 -26.81 20.03
CA GLU A 164 4.88 -27.11 21.05
C GLU A 164 3.46 -26.75 20.56
N PRO A 165 2.41 -27.41 21.07
CA PRO A 165 1.03 -27.12 20.70
C PRO A 165 0.58 -25.74 21.18
N GLU A 166 -0.20 -25.05 20.35
CA GLU A 166 -0.75 -23.70 20.60
C GLU A 166 -1.79 -23.71 21.75
N LEU A 167 -1.77 -22.69 22.60
CA LEU A 167 -2.79 -22.48 23.63
C LEU A 167 -4.00 -21.75 23.04
N ALA A 168 -5.22 -22.15 23.43
CA ALA A 168 -6.45 -21.49 22.97
C ALA A 168 -6.49 -20.00 23.39
N ALA A 169 -6.88 -19.13 22.46
CA ALA A 169 -6.99 -17.69 22.70
C ALA A 169 -8.03 -17.38 23.81
N LYS A 170 -7.72 -16.43 24.71
CA LYS A 170 -8.69 -15.86 25.64
C LYS A 170 -9.63 -14.93 24.86
N ASP A 171 -10.94 -15.14 24.96
CA ASP A 171 -11.94 -14.33 24.26
C ASP A 171 -12.09 -12.94 24.92
N ASP A 172 -12.17 -11.88 24.12
CA ASP A 172 -12.11 -10.47 24.56
C ASP A 172 -13.38 -9.99 25.29
N GLY A 173 -14.36 -10.88 25.51
CA GLY A 173 -15.63 -10.59 26.19
C GLY A 173 -16.58 -9.64 25.44
N LYS A 174 -16.18 -9.12 24.27
CA LYS A 174 -17.04 -8.26 23.43
C LYS A 174 -18.16 -9.08 22.79
N PRO A 175 -19.39 -8.54 22.64
CA PRO A 175 -20.47 -9.24 21.96
C PRO A 175 -20.18 -9.45 20.48
N LYS A 176 -20.49 -10.63 19.95
CA LYS A 176 -20.28 -11.03 18.55
C LYS A 176 -21.50 -11.82 18.05
N PHE A 177 -21.83 -11.68 16.76
CA PHE A 177 -22.85 -12.47 16.11
C PHE A 177 -22.30 -13.85 15.74
N GLY A 178 -23.05 -14.91 16.03
CA GLY A 178 -22.76 -16.28 15.64
C GLY A 178 -23.71 -16.79 14.56
N VAL A 179 -25.02 -16.67 14.80
CA VAL A 179 -26.09 -17.04 13.87
C VAL A 179 -27.07 -15.89 13.79
N LEU A 180 -27.40 -15.46 12.58
CA LEU A 180 -28.48 -14.54 12.30
C LEU A 180 -29.37 -15.16 11.24
N ARG A 181 -30.64 -15.38 11.57
CA ARG A 181 -31.63 -15.94 10.65
C ARG A 181 -32.83 -15.03 10.62
N VAL A 182 -33.24 -14.65 9.42
CA VAL A 182 -34.39 -13.77 9.19
C VAL A 182 -35.32 -14.48 8.21
N GLU A 183 -36.60 -14.57 8.57
CA GLU A 183 -37.65 -15.13 7.73
C GLU A 183 -38.36 -14.01 6.93
N LYS A 184 -39.14 -14.38 5.92
CA LYS A 184 -39.83 -13.43 5.01
C LYS A 184 -40.82 -12.51 5.71
N ASP A 185 -41.33 -12.93 6.87
CA ASP A 185 -42.27 -12.16 7.69
C ASP A 185 -41.55 -11.21 8.67
N GLY A 186 -40.21 -11.13 8.61
CA GLY A 186 -39.38 -10.35 9.51
C GLY A 186 -39.03 -11.05 10.83
N SER A 187 -39.50 -12.29 11.05
CA SER A 187 -39.15 -13.08 12.23
C SER A 187 -37.66 -13.35 12.24
N THR A 188 -36.99 -12.98 13.33
CA THR A 188 -35.52 -13.01 13.40
C THR A 188 -35.02 -13.75 14.63
N VAL A 189 -34.08 -14.66 14.41
CA VAL A 189 -33.35 -15.40 15.45
C VAL A 189 -31.89 -15.00 15.41
N ILE A 190 -31.35 -14.62 16.56
CA ILE A 190 -29.97 -14.19 16.74
C ILE A 190 -29.31 -15.06 17.80
N ALA A 191 -28.15 -15.61 17.50
CA ALA A 191 -27.29 -16.29 18.48
C ALA A 191 -25.86 -15.81 18.33
N GLY A 192 -25.05 -15.93 19.39
CA GLY A 192 -23.67 -15.46 19.37
C GLY A 192 -22.95 -15.67 20.69
N ASN A 193 -21.82 -14.97 20.86
CA ASN A 193 -21.02 -15.02 22.07
C ASN A 193 -20.80 -13.61 22.65
N ALA A 194 -20.73 -13.52 23.97
CA ALA A 194 -20.48 -12.29 24.71
C ALA A 194 -19.92 -12.63 26.11
N ALA A 195 -19.54 -11.61 26.88
CA ALA A 195 -19.09 -11.82 28.26
C ALA A 195 -20.14 -12.58 29.11
N PRO A 196 -19.76 -13.68 29.79
CA PRO A 196 -20.69 -14.49 30.58
C PRO A 196 -21.43 -13.71 31.67
N GLY A 197 -22.73 -13.99 31.85
CA GLY A 197 -23.53 -13.40 32.93
C GLY A 197 -23.86 -11.91 32.77
N THR A 198 -23.59 -11.33 31.59
CA THR A 198 -23.96 -9.96 31.25
C THR A 198 -25.35 -9.88 30.63
N LYS A 199 -25.99 -8.70 30.71
CA LYS A 199 -27.21 -8.43 29.94
C LYS A 199 -26.83 -8.02 28.53
N LEU A 200 -27.47 -8.59 27.53
CA LEU A 200 -27.25 -8.29 26.13
C LEU A 200 -28.50 -7.66 25.53
N ASP A 201 -28.34 -6.46 24.98
CA ASP A 201 -29.35 -5.72 24.25
C ASP A 201 -29.06 -5.83 22.73
N VAL A 202 -30.12 -6.09 21.97
CA VAL A 202 -30.14 -6.00 20.50
C VAL A 202 -30.77 -4.66 20.13
N LEU A 203 -30.08 -3.86 19.34
CA LEU A 203 -30.52 -2.54 18.88
C LEU A 203 -30.78 -2.56 17.39
N ASP A 204 -31.83 -1.88 16.93
CA ASP A 204 -32.06 -1.51 15.53
C ASP A 204 -31.82 0.00 15.39
N GLY A 205 -30.69 0.40 14.82
CA GLY A 205 -30.16 1.76 14.95
C GLY A 205 -29.97 2.13 16.43
N ASP A 206 -30.71 3.13 16.91
CA ASP A 206 -30.64 3.59 18.31
C ASP A 206 -31.68 2.94 19.24
N LYS A 207 -32.57 2.09 18.72
CA LYS A 207 -33.71 1.55 19.46
C LYS A 207 -33.43 0.13 19.94
N THR A 208 -33.48 -0.12 21.25
CA THR A 208 -33.46 -1.49 21.78
C THR A 208 -34.73 -2.23 21.39
N ILE A 209 -34.55 -3.32 20.63
CA ILE A 209 -35.63 -4.16 20.10
C ILE A 209 -35.81 -5.44 20.90
N SER A 210 -34.77 -5.93 21.58
CA SER A 210 -34.85 -7.10 22.45
C SER A 210 -33.68 -7.15 23.43
N THR A 211 -33.84 -7.88 24.54
CA THR A 211 -32.83 -8.02 25.61
C THR A 211 -32.79 -9.47 26.09
N THR A 212 -31.60 -10.01 26.32
CA THR A 212 -31.38 -11.35 26.90
C THR A 212 -30.25 -11.33 27.92
N THR A 213 -30.05 -12.44 28.65
CA THR A 213 -28.89 -12.62 29.55
C THR A 213 -27.96 -13.67 28.95
N VAL A 214 -26.66 -13.35 28.92
CA VAL A 214 -25.63 -14.24 28.38
C VAL A 214 -25.37 -15.38 29.35
N SER A 215 -25.30 -16.59 28.82
CA SER A 215 -25.08 -17.80 29.62
C SER A 215 -23.72 -17.78 30.32
N PRO A 216 -23.51 -18.58 31.39
CA PRO A 216 -22.20 -18.72 32.05
C PRO A 216 -21.07 -19.20 31.12
N ASN A 217 -21.43 -19.81 29.98
CA ASN A 217 -20.49 -20.29 28.98
C ASN A 217 -20.14 -19.23 27.92
N GLY A 218 -20.75 -18.04 27.96
CA GLY A 218 -20.54 -16.95 26.99
C GLY A 218 -21.52 -16.95 25.82
N ASP A 219 -22.29 -18.03 25.63
CA ASP A 219 -23.27 -18.13 24.54
C ASP A 219 -24.59 -17.39 24.86
N PHE A 220 -25.22 -16.85 23.82
CA PHE A 220 -26.59 -16.35 23.86
C PHE A 220 -27.39 -16.78 22.62
N ALA A 221 -28.71 -16.89 22.80
CA ALA A 221 -29.68 -17.01 21.72
C ALA A 221 -30.93 -16.20 22.08
N ILE A 222 -31.46 -15.46 21.11
CA ILE A 222 -32.61 -14.58 21.28
C ILE A 222 -33.48 -14.62 20.02
N VAL A 223 -34.79 -14.69 20.23
CA VAL A 223 -35.79 -14.55 19.17
C VAL A 223 -36.45 -13.20 19.37
N LEU A 224 -36.56 -12.42 18.30
CA LEU A 224 -37.18 -11.10 18.35
C LEU A 224 -38.68 -11.22 18.60
N ASP A 225 -39.17 -10.59 19.68
CA ASP A 225 -40.59 -10.60 20.05
C ASP A 225 -41.48 -9.89 19.03
N LYS A 226 -40.91 -8.87 18.37
CA LYS A 226 -41.55 -8.15 17.26
C LYS A 226 -40.75 -8.42 15.99
N PRO A 227 -41.39 -8.99 14.95
CA PRO A 227 -40.77 -9.11 13.64
C PRO A 227 -40.25 -7.76 13.16
N LEU A 228 -39.14 -7.78 12.43
CA LEU A 228 -38.65 -6.59 11.74
C LEU A 228 -39.68 -6.17 10.68
N ASN A 229 -39.86 -4.87 10.53
CA ASN A 229 -40.79 -4.36 9.52
C ASN A 229 -40.19 -4.58 8.12
N ALA A 230 -41.01 -4.38 7.08
CA ALA A 230 -40.47 -4.37 5.73
C ALA A 230 -39.57 -3.14 5.51
N GLY A 231 -38.46 -3.33 4.80
CA GLY A 231 -37.39 -2.35 4.62
C GLY A 231 -36.03 -2.83 5.15
N ASP A 232 -35.08 -1.89 5.15
CA ASP A 232 -33.71 -2.14 5.62
C ASP A 232 -33.59 -1.87 7.13
N HIS A 233 -32.96 -2.79 7.84
CA HIS A 233 -32.69 -2.74 9.28
C HIS A 233 -31.20 -2.90 9.56
N THR A 234 -30.72 -2.29 10.64
CA THR A 234 -29.30 -2.37 11.04
C THR A 234 -29.22 -2.74 12.51
N LEU A 235 -28.79 -3.97 12.77
CA LEU A 235 -28.72 -4.53 14.10
C LEU A 235 -27.33 -4.41 14.71
N ASP A 236 -27.28 -3.87 15.92
CA ASP A 236 -26.09 -3.82 16.78
C ASP A 236 -26.33 -4.61 18.07
N LEU A 237 -25.24 -5.13 18.66
CA LEU A 237 -25.27 -5.80 19.96
C LEU A 237 -24.57 -4.94 21.02
N GLN A 238 -25.17 -4.86 22.20
CA GLN A 238 -24.61 -4.13 23.33
C GLN A 238 -24.71 -4.99 24.60
N SER A 239 -23.60 -5.24 25.27
CA SER A 239 -23.58 -5.95 26.56
C SER A 239 -23.40 -4.96 27.71
N THR A 240 -24.14 -5.17 28.80
CA THR A 240 -24.04 -4.43 30.05
C THR A 240 -23.63 -5.39 31.17
N SER A 241 -22.48 -5.16 31.78
CA SER A 241 -21.96 -5.93 32.92
C SER A 241 -22.75 -5.66 34.20
N GLN A 242 -22.60 -6.52 35.22
CA GLN A 242 -23.19 -6.33 36.55
C GLN A 242 -22.72 -5.02 37.21
N ASP A 243 -21.54 -4.53 36.84
CA ASP A 243 -20.97 -3.26 37.32
C ASP A 243 -21.51 -2.03 36.56
N GLY A 244 -22.47 -2.21 35.64
CA GLY A 244 -23.05 -1.14 34.82
C GLY A 244 -22.18 -0.71 33.63
N LYS A 245 -21.02 -1.34 33.40
CA LYS A 245 -20.16 -1.08 32.24
C LYS A 245 -20.82 -1.60 30.96
N VAL A 246 -20.99 -0.70 29.99
CA VAL A 246 -21.56 -0.99 28.68
C VAL A 246 -20.45 -1.23 27.66
N VAL A 247 -20.53 -2.32 26.90
CA VAL A 247 -19.62 -2.69 25.82
C VAL A 247 -20.43 -2.96 24.56
N LYS A 248 -20.19 -2.17 23.50
CA LYS A 248 -20.80 -2.38 22.18
C LYS A 248 -20.00 -3.38 21.36
N SER A 249 -20.70 -4.12 20.50
CA SER A 249 -20.09 -4.98 19.49
C SER A 249 -19.31 -4.15 18.47
N GLN A 250 -18.30 -4.77 17.89
CA GLN A 250 -17.62 -4.25 16.70
C GLN A 250 -18.26 -4.79 15.41
N GLU A 251 -19.24 -5.68 15.52
CA GLU A 251 -19.94 -6.29 14.39
C GLU A 251 -21.32 -5.65 14.28
N GLN A 252 -21.72 -5.35 13.05
CA GLN A 252 -23.02 -4.77 12.71
C GLN A 252 -23.69 -5.65 11.66
N ALA A 253 -24.97 -5.97 11.85
CA ALA A 253 -25.72 -6.79 10.90
C ALA A 253 -26.73 -5.95 10.12
N THR A 254 -26.64 -5.94 8.79
CA THR A 254 -27.62 -5.29 7.92
C THR A 254 -28.59 -6.33 7.38
N ILE A 255 -29.89 -6.07 7.50
CA ILE A 255 -30.98 -6.96 7.10
C ILE A 255 -31.91 -6.21 6.16
N SER A 256 -32.29 -6.82 5.04
CA SER A 256 -33.33 -6.29 4.15
C SER A 256 -34.52 -7.24 4.13
N VAL A 257 -35.66 -6.76 4.63
CA VAL A 257 -36.93 -7.50 4.66
C VAL A 257 -37.80 -7.00 3.50
N PRO A 258 -38.17 -7.87 2.53
CA PRO A 258 -38.86 -7.43 1.31
C PRO A 258 -40.32 -7.02 1.57
N ASP A 259 -40.79 -5.98 0.87
CA ASP A 259 -42.19 -5.50 0.92
C ASP A 259 -43.20 -6.46 0.24
N HIS A 260 -42.72 -7.43 -0.53
CA HIS A 260 -43.54 -8.38 -1.29
C HIS A 260 -43.02 -9.82 -1.14
N GLN A 261 -43.93 -10.79 -1.07
CA GLN A 261 -43.69 -12.24 -0.82
C GLN A 261 -42.72 -12.96 -1.78
N ASN A 262 -42.22 -12.27 -2.81
CA ASN A 262 -41.31 -12.79 -3.84
C ASN A 262 -39.86 -12.27 -3.73
N GLY A 263 -39.53 -11.44 -2.73
CA GLY A 263 -38.14 -11.02 -2.48
C GLY A 263 -37.37 -12.03 -1.63
N ASP A 264 -36.08 -12.21 -1.91
CA ASP A 264 -35.18 -13.01 -1.08
C ASP A 264 -34.70 -12.16 0.12
N VAL A 265 -34.78 -12.72 1.32
CA VAL A 265 -34.30 -12.07 2.55
C VAL A 265 -32.78 -12.10 2.56
N LEU A 266 -32.16 -10.93 2.70
CA LEU A 266 -30.70 -10.76 2.75
C LEU A 266 -30.29 -10.28 4.13
N ALA A 267 -29.43 -11.04 4.80
CA ALA A 267 -28.79 -10.65 6.05
C ALA A 267 -27.27 -10.79 5.91
N MET A 268 -26.55 -9.72 6.25
CA MET A 268 -25.09 -9.64 6.18
C MET A 268 -24.55 -9.09 7.50
N VAL A 269 -23.55 -9.77 8.07
CA VAL A 269 -22.82 -9.28 9.25
C VAL A 269 -21.46 -8.74 8.78
N SER A 270 -21.16 -7.50 9.17
CA SER A 270 -19.94 -6.80 8.82
C SER A 270 -19.15 -6.42 10.07
N LYS A 271 -17.84 -6.55 10.00
CA LYS A 271 -16.89 -6.14 11.05
C LYS A 271 -15.83 -5.24 10.42
N PRO A 272 -15.46 -4.11 11.03
CA PRO A 272 -14.35 -3.29 10.55
C PRO A 272 -13.06 -4.12 10.46
N GLY A 273 -12.53 -4.30 9.25
CA GLY A 273 -11.27 -5.00 9.00
C GLY A 273 -11.35 -6.52 8.73
N GLU A 274 -12.54 -7.12 8.58
CA GLU A 274 -12.68 -8.53 8.15
C GLU A 274 -13.64 -8.68 6.96
N ALA A 275 -13.49 -9.78 6.20
CA ALA A 275 -14.37 -10.09 5.07
C ALA A 275 -15.82 -10.33 5.53
N SER A 276 -16.77 -9.65 4.89
CA SER A 276 -18.21 -9.77 5.16
C SER A 276 -18.69 -11.21 5.03
N ARG A 277 -19.52 -11.67 5.99
CA ARG A 277 -20.10 -13.02 5.96
C ARG A 277 -21.58 -12.94 5.61
N LEU A 278 -21.97 -13.58 4.49
CA LEU A 278 -23.37 -13.76 4.11
C LEU A 278 -24.01 -14.82 5.03
N MET A 279 -25.15 -14.49 5.66
CA MET A 279 -25.86 -15.44 6.51
C MET A 279 -27.36 -15.44 6.21
N THR A 280 -27.77 -16.15 5.14
CA THR A 280 -28.93 -17.08 5.07
C THR A 280 -29.19 -17.55 3.62
N VAL A 281 -29.51 -18.84 3.45
CA VAL A 281 -30.08 -19.46 2.23
C VAL A 281 -31.30 -20.28 2.66
N PRO A 282 -32.47 -20.20 1.99
CA PRO A 282 -33.57 -21.11 2.24
C PRO A 282 -33.18 -22.54 1.85
N LYS A 283 -33.14 -23.45 2.82
CA LYS A 283 -33.07 -24.90 2.56
C LYS A 283 -34.50 -25.45 2.53
N GLY A 284 -34.97 -25.78 1.33
CA GLY A 284 -36.14 -26.62 1.11
C GLY A 284 -35.71 -28.07 0.86
N THR A 285 -36.39 -28.99 1.55
CA THR A 285 -36.14 -30.41 1.78
C THR A 285 -36.54 -31.37 0.64
N THR A 286 -35.76 -32.43 0.39
CA THR A 286 -36.22 -33.85 0.37
C THR A 286 -35.08 -34.88 0.33
N ASP A 287 -35.04 -35.70 1.39
CA ASP A 287 -34.76 -37.14 1.51
C ASP A 287 -33.69 -37.89 0.68
N GLY A 288 -32.77 -38.54 1.41
CA GLY A 288 -32.66 -40.01 1.36
C GLY A 288 -31.40 -40.66 0.78
N ALA A 289 -30.61 -41.29 1.67
CA ALA A 289 -29.79 -42.49 1.49
C ALA A 289 -28.29 -42.38 1.10
N ALA A 290 -27.46 -42.68 2.13
CA ALA A 290 -26.38 -43.68 2.18
C ALA A 290 -25.13 -43.56 1.28
N GLU A 291 -24.00 -43.26 1.96
CA GLU A 291 -22.82 -44.14 2.13
C GLU A 291 -22.35 -44.98 0.92
N GLN A 292 -21.14 -44.70 0.38
CA GLN A 292 -19.94 -45.56 0.52
C GLN A 292 -18.80 -45.30 -0.50
N VAL A 293 -17.58 -45.24 0.05
CA VAL A 293 -16.23 -45.65 -0.41
C VAL A 293 -15.77 -45.59 -1.89
N ASN A 294 -14.69 -44.83 -2.08
CA ASN A 294 -13.36 -45.16 -2.66
C ASN A 294 -13.19 -46.05 -3.92
N ALA A 295 -12.34 -45.51 -4.80
CA ALA A 295 -11.16 -46.12 -5.45
C ALA A 295 -11.19 -46.44 -6.97
N ASP A 296 -10.28 -45.72 -7.65
CA ASP A 296 -9.26 -46.18 -8.61
C ASP A 296 -9.53 -46.32 -10.13
N LYS A 297 -8.58 -45.70 -10.84
CA LYS A 297 -7.92 -46.04 -12.11
C LYS A 297 -8.67 -46.09 -13.45
N GLN A 298 -8.27 -45.12 -14.28
CA GLN A 298 -7.61 -45.28 -15.59
C GLN A 298 -8.21 -46.27 -16.61
N GLY A 299 -8.70 -45.69 -17.71
CA GLY A 299 -8.10 -45.97 -19.01
C GLY A 299 -8.99 -46.67 -20.04
N ARG A 300 -9.27 -45.90 -21.10
CA ARG A 300 -9.30 -46.28 -22.52
C ARG A 300 -10.69 -46.17 -23.20
N VAL A 301 -10.75 -45.17 -24.09
CA VAL A 301 -11.74 -44.95 -25.15
C VAL A 301 -11.72 -46.09 -26.20
N PRO A 302 -12.77 -46.25 -27.02
CA PRO A 302 -12.75 -45.55 -28.32
C PRO A 302 -14.10 -45.02 -28.83
N ALA A 303 -13.98 -43.81 -29.39
CA ALA A 303 -14.53 -43.30 -30.65
C ALA A 303 -16.00 -43.54 -31.06
N GLN A 304 -16.72 -42.42 -31.24
CA GLN A 304 -17.46 -42.20 -32.49
C GLN A 304 -17.44 -40.73 -32.92
N THR A 305 -17.16 -40.56 -34.21
CA THR A 305 -16.96 -39.37 -35.06
C THR A 305 -18.25 -38.71 -35.54
N ALA A 306 -18.16 -37.41 -35.83
CA ALA A 306 -18.85 -36.60 -36.87
C ALA A 306 -19.14 -35.20 -36.28
N ASP A 307 -18.93 -34.05 -36.92
CA ASP A 307 -18.36 -33.64 -38.21
C ASP A 307 -18.27 -32.09 -38.13
N ALA A 308 -17.30 -31.46 -38.84
CA ALA A 308 -17.35 -30.09 -39.40
C ALA A 308 -15.95 -29.47 -39.63
N THR A 309 -15.62 -29.47 -40.92
CA THR A 309 -14.58 -28.91 -41.79
C THR A 309 -14.08 -27.46 -41.54
N PRO A 310 -12.86 -27.10 -42.02
CA PRO A 310 -12.02 -25.97 -41.57
C PRO A 310 -12.01 -24.74 -42.54
N PRO A 311 -11.21 -23.71 -42.21
CA PRO A 311 -10.22 -23.25 -43.20
C PRO A 311 -8.81 -23.06 -42.61
N ALA A 312 -7.86 -22.92 -43.53
CA ALA A 312 -6.41 -23.13 -43.40
C ALA A 312 -5.61 -21.83 -43.10
N PRO A 313 -4.30 -21.75 -43.43
CA PRO A 313 -3.18 -21.96 -42.52
C PRO A 313 -2.46 -20.65 -42.15
N ALA A 314 -1.85 -20.64 -40.96
CA ALA A 314 -0.99 -19.56 -40.50
C ALA A 314 0.28 -19.46 -41.36
N THR A 315 0.48 -18.28 -41.95
CA THR A 315 1.73 -17.87 -42.60
C THR A 315 2.65 -17.25 -41.55
N THR A 316 3.84 -17.81 -41.43
CA THR A 316 4.97 -17.24 -40.68
C THR A 316 5.56 -16.07 -41.46
N SER A 317 5.76 -14.93 -40.82
CA SER A 317 6.62 -13.83 -41.28
C SER A 317 7.12 -13.03 -40.05
N PRO A 318 8.29 -12.37 -40.16
CA PRO A 318 9.38 -12.49 -39.19
C PRO A 318 9.39 -11.42 -38.09
N THR A 319 10.03 -11.78 -36.97
CA THR A 319 10.42 -10.93 -35.84
C THR A 319 11.31 -9.75 -36.31
N PRO A 320 10.90 -8.50 -36.07
CA PRO A 320 11.79 -7.33 -36.13
C PRO A 320 12.73 -7.31 -34.90
N PRO A 321 13.99 -6.88 -35.05
CA PRO A 321 14.96 -6.88 -33.95
C PRO A 321 14.57 -5.88 -32.87
N ALA A 322 14.76 -6.30 -31.62
CA ALA A 322 14.54 -5.51 -30.42
C ALA A 322 15.36 -4.20 -30.46
N ALA A 323 14.66 -3.10 -30.74
CA ALA A 323 15.07 -1.78 -30.29
C ALA A 323 14.71 -1.68 -28.80
N ALA A 324 15.68 -1.27 -27.99
CA ALA A 324 15.57 -1.13 -26.55
C ALA A 324 14.27 -0.42 -26.17
N ALA A 325 13.37 -1.15 -25.51
CA ALA A 325 12.27 -0.55 -24.78
C ALA A 325 12.87 0.32 -23.69
N ASP A 326 12.53 1.60 -23.71
CA ASP A 326 12.72 2.49 -22.56
C ASP A 326 12.19 1.81 -21.29
N PRO A 327 12.90 1.93 -20.16
CA PRO A 327 12.45 1.35 -18.91
C PRO A 327 11.07 1.92 -18.54
N ALA A 328 10.17 1.03 -18.13
CA ALA A 328 8.92 1.38 -17.47
C ALA A 328 9.18 2.43 -16.35
N PRO A 329 8.28 3.40 -16.14
CA PRO A 329 8.47 4.42 -15.13
C PRO A 329 8.65 3.76 -13.74
N ALA A 330 9.65 4.24 -13.00
CA ALA A 330 10.01 3.75 -11.68
C ALA A 330 8.81 3.84 -10.70
N PRO A 331 8.72 2.93 -9.70
CA PRO A 331 7.69 3.01 -8.67
C PRO A 331 7.80 4.34 -7.89
N ASN A 332 6.69 5.05 -7.74
CA ASN A 332 6.59 6.33 -7.03
C ASN A 332 7.03 6.19 -5.55
N GLU A 333 8.28 6.57 -5.26
CA GLU A 333 8.84 6.70 -3.89
C GLU A 333 8.64 8.12 -3.30
N GLN A 334 7.74 8.93 -3.85
CA GLN A 334 7.56 10.35 -3.47
C GLN A 334 6.20 10.57 -2.80
N LEU A 335 6.21 11.34 -1.69
CA LEU A 335 5.00 11.78 -0.99
C LEU A 335 4.13 12.66 -1.91
N GLN A 336 2.92 12.20 -2.21
CA GLN A 336 1.94 12.88 -3.05
C GLN A 336 0.58 12.96 -2.36
N ILE A 337 -0.12 14.08 -2.53
CA ILE A 337 -1.51 14.27 -2.08
C ILE A 337 -2.36 14.05 -3.33
N THR A 338 -3.12 12.96 -3.37
CA THR A 338 -3.88 12.57 -4.56
C THR A 338 -5.30 13.10 -4.51
N ALA A 339 -5.89 13.28 -3.32
CA ALA A 339 -7.24 13.77 -3.20
C ALA A 339 -7.53 14.40 -1.84
N VAL A 340 -8.47 15.34 -1.83
CA VAL A 340 -9.05 15.94 -0.62
C VAL A 340 -10.56 15.93 -0.77
N GLU A 341 -11.26 15.30 0.17
CA GLU A 341 -12.72 15.20 0.21
C GLU A 341 -13.25 15.85 1.49
N LEU A 342 -14.32 16.63 1.36
CA LEU A 342 -14.98 17.30 2.48
C LEU A 342 -16.42 16.82 2.57
N GLU A 343 -16.87 16.55 3.79
CA GLU A 343 -18.26 16.22 4.12
C GLU A 343 -18.68 16.99 5.38
N GLY A 344 -19.36 18.12 5.20
CA GLY A 344 -19.65 19.09 6.26
C GLY A 344 -18.37 19.67 6.88
N ASP A 345 -18.13 19.34 8.15
CA ASP A 345 -16.91 19.68 8.91
C ASP A 345 -15.84 18.58 8.89
N LYS A 346 -16.14 17.42 8.28
CA LYS A 346 -15.16 16.34 8.12
C LYS A 346 -14.30 16.59 6.88
N ILE A 347 -13.01 16.37 7.02
CA ILE A 347 -12.04 16.44 5.94
C ILE A 347 -11.28 15.11 5.86
N PHE A 348 -11.12 14.63 4.63
CA PHE A 348 -10.39 13.42 4.28
C PHE A 348 -9.27 13.81 3.31
N VAL A 349 -8.02 13.51 3.66
CA VAL A 349 -6.86 13.76 2.81
C VAL A 349 -6.24 12.43 2.43
N ALA A 350 -6.25 12.10 1.13
CA ALA A 350 -5.67 10.88 0.60
C ALA A 350 -4.44 11.16 -0.27
N GLY A 351 -3.56 10.17 -0.36
CA GLY A 351 -2.32 10.31 -1.08
C GLY A 351 -1.51 9.03 -1.17
N THR A 352 -0.33 9.17 -1.75
CA THR A 352 0.69 8.12 -1.78
C THR A 352 1.95 8.57 -1.04
N ALA A 353 2.63 7.63 -0.40
CA ALA A 353 3.82 7.89 0.40
C ALA A 353 4.69 6.61 0.50
N PRO A 354 5.95 6.73 0.94
CA PRO A 354 6.80 5.57 1.18
C PRO A 354 6.16 4.60 2.18
N LYS A 355 6.14 3.31 1.82
CA LYS A 355 5.52 2.23 2.60
C LYS A 355 6.04 2.19 4.04
N ASN A 356 5.18 1.82 4.99
CA ASN A 356 5.50 1.74 6.42
C ASN A 356 5.96 3.08 7.05
N SER A 357 5.54 4.21 6.47
CA SER A 357 5.76 5.53 7.06
C SER A 357 4.49 6.04 7.73
N SER A 358 4.61 7.09 8.54
CA SER A 358 3.44 7.77 9.12
C SER A 358 3.33 9.18 8.54
N VAL A 359 2.10 9.65 8.34
CA VAL A 359 1.82 10.97 7.79
C VAL A 359 0.94 11.79 8.72
N THR A 360 1.11 13.11 8.71
CA THR A 360 0.25 14.05 9.43
C THR A 360 -0.24 15.12 8.46
N ALA A 361 -1.56 15.28 8.34
CA ALA A 361 -2.16 16.28 7.46
C ALA A 361 -2.52 17.56 8.22
N TYR A 362 -2.45 18.70 7.53
CA TYR A 362 -2.78 20.03 8.02
C TYR A 362 -3.57 20.79 6.96
N ALA A 363 -4.52 21.64 7.37
CA ALA A 363 -5.08 22.70 6.54
C ALA A 363 -4.65 24.05 7.11
N ASP A 364 -4.07 24.90 6.27
CA ASP A 364 -3.53 26.23 6.63
C ASP A 364 -2.60 26.20 7.85
N GLY A 365 -1.84 25.11 7.99
CA GLY A 365 -0.92 24.88 9.11
C GLY A 365 -1.58 24.35 10.40
N LYS A 366 -2.91 24.21 10.45
CA LYS A 366 -3.62 23.56 11.56
C LYS A 366 -3.75 22.07 11.30
N GLN A 367 -3.37 21.25 12.29
CA GLN A 367 -3.39 19.80 12.16
C GLN A 367 -4.83 19.28 12.01
N ILE A 368 -5.05 18.49 10.95
CA ILE A 368 -6.28 17.74 10.68
C ILE A 368 -6.25 16.44 11.50
N GLY A 369 -5.17 15.66 11.34
CA GLY A 369 -5.04 14.32 11.88
C GLY A 369 -3.74 13.65 11.43
N SER A 370 -3.56 12.39 11.80
CA SER A 370 -2.43 11.56 11.38
C SER A 370 -2.92 10.17 10.96
N SER A 371 -2.17 9.51 10.07
CA SER A 371 -2.47 8.16 9.60
C SER A 371 -1.21 7.44 9.17
N ASP A 372 -1.24 6.11 9.18
CA ASP A 372 -0.14 5.28 8.69
C ASP A 372 -0.33 4.97 7.21
N VAL A 373 0.79 4.87 6.50
CA VAL A 373 0.85 4.51 5.08
C VAL A 373 0.78 2.98 4.97
N ASP A 374 -0.13 2.49 4.15
CA ASP A 374 -0.35 1.06 3.96
C ASP A 374 0.80 0.36 3.20
N ALA A 375 0.68 -0.97 3.03
CA ALA A 375 1.68 -1.79 2.36
C ALA A 375 1.81 -1.53 0.84
N LYS A 376 0.81 -0.87 0.25
CA LYS A 376 0.81 -0.45 -1.16
C LYS A 376 1.28 0.98 -1.35
N GLY A 377 1.43 1.74 -0.26
CA GLY A 377 1.91 3.11 -0.26
C GLY A 377 0.79 4.14 -0.22
N HIS A 378 -0.47 3.78 0.06
CA HIS A 378 -1.58 4.72 0.17
C HIS A 378 -1.80 5.15 1.62
N PHE A 379 -2.36 6.34 1.80
CA PHE A 379 -2.80 6.82 3.11
C PHE A 379 -4.13 7.57 3.00
N VAL A 380 -4.88 7.60 4.10
CA VAL A 380 -6.03 8.48 4.32
C VAL A 380 -5.94 9.07 5.71
N VAL A 381 -5.93 10.40 5.80
CA VAL A 381 -6.05 11.13 7.06
C VAL A 381 -7.46 11.66 7.18
N GLU A 382 -8.17 11.27 8.23
CA GLU A 382 -9.47 11.82 8.62
C GLU A 382 -9.30 12.82 9.76
N GLY A 383 -10.08 13.91 9.73
CA GLY A 383 -10.22 14.82 10.86
C GLY A 383 -11.47 15.69 10.75
N GLU A 384 -11.84 16.31 11.87
CA GLU A 384 -12.93 17.29 11.94
C GLU A 384 -12.35 18.70 12.01
N MET A 385 -12.58 19.48 10.97
CA MET A 385 -12.17 20.88 10.90
C MET A 385 -13.07 21.68 9.95
N ALA A 386 -13.76 22.67 10.53
CA ALA A 386 -14.43 23.69 9.75
C ALA A 386 -13.40 24.56 9.01
N ILE A 387 -13.40 24.45 7.68
CA ILE A 387 -12.67 25.33 6.76
C ILE A 387 -13.66 26.17 5.95
N SER A 388 -13.37 27.46 5.80
CA SER A 388 -14.22 28.39 5.06
C SER A 388 -14.30 28.04 3.57
N VAL A 389 -15.29 28.59 2.87
CA VAL A 389 -15.31 28.54 1.39
C VAL A 389 -14.22 29.47 0.86
N GLY A 390 -13.41 29.01 -0.09
CA GLY A 390 -12.29 29.77 -0.67
C GLY A 390 -10.97 29.01 -0.71
N GLN A 391 -9.87 29.76 -0.88
CA GLN A 391 -8.51 29.21 -1.03
C GLN A 391 -7.91 28.79 0.32
N HIS A 392 -7.41 27.57 0.36
CA HIS A 392 -6.78 26.92 1.52
C HIS A 392 -5.53 26.16 1.05
N ILE A 393 -4.62 25.86 1.97
CA ILE A 393 -3.45 25.03 1.69
C ILE A 393 -3.56 23.74 2.50
N ILE A 394 -3.66 22.60 1.82
CA ILE A 394 -3.54 21.30 2.45
C ILE A 394 -2.08 20.89 2.41
N SER A 395 -1.53 20.46 3.54
CA SER A 395 -0.15 19.96 3.62
C SER A 395 -0.10 18.65 4.36
N VAL A 396 0.84 17.80 3.98
CA VAL A 396 1.06 16.49 4.60
C VAL A 396 2.53 16.35 4.94
N ASP A 397 2.83 16.09 6.21
CA ASP A 397 4.16 15.76 6.69
C ASP A 397 4.37 14.25 6.68
N LEU A 398 5.38 13.79 5.95
CA LEU A 398 5.93 12.45 6.11
C LEU A 398 6.86 12.43 7.32
N LYS A 399 6.63 11.49 8.22
CA LYS A 399 7.43 11.26 9.42
C LYS A 399 8.21 9.96 9.27
N ASP A 400 9.47 9.98 9.69
CA ASP A 400 10.25 8.77 9.87
C ASP A 400 9.83 7.99 11.13
N ALA A 401 10.43 6.81 11.34
CA ALA A 401 10.17 5.95 12.49
C ALA A 401 10.44 6.62 13.87
N ASN A 402 11.13 7.76 13.90
CA ASN A 402 11.40 8.55 15.10
C ASN A 402 10.42 9.73 15.27
N GLY A 403 9.40 9.84 14.41
CA GLY A 403 8.43 10.93 14.40
C GLY A 403 8.97 12.24 13.83
N LYS A 404 10.19 12.25 13.28
CA LYS A 404 10.79 13.45 12.68
C LYS A 404 10.26 13.63 11.26
N VAL A 405 9.83 14.86 10.95
CA VAL A 405 9.37 15.20 9.60
C VAL A 405 10.55 15.14 8.63
N THR A 406 10.44 14.29 7.62
CA THR A 406 11.45 14.10 6.58
C THR A 406 11.08 14.86 5.31
N LEU A 407 9.79 14.95 5.01
CA LEU A 407 9.27 15.55 3.79
C LEU A 407 7.90 16.20 4.07
N ARG A 408 7.64 17.36 3.48
CA ARG A 408 6.32 18.00 3.51
C ARG A 408 5.79 18.12 2.10
N ALA A 409 4.63 17.54 1.81
CA ALA A 409 3.86 17.83 0.63
C ALA A 409 2.91 19.01 0.91
N SER A 410 2.67 19.88 -0.04
CA SER A 410 1.69 20.96 0.08
C SER A 410 0.95 21.13 -1.23
N VAL A 411 -0.38 21.22 -1.15
CA VAL A 411 -1.25 21.37 -2.30
C VAL A 411 -2.24 22.50 -2.05
N PRO A 412 -2.34 23.49 -2.95
CA PRO A 412 -3.41 24.47 -2.91
C PRO A 412 -4.75 23.78 -3.14
N PHE A 413 -5.75 24.14 -2.35
CA PHE A 413 -7.08 23.57 -2.34
C PHE A 413 -8.09 24.71 -2.28
N ASN A 414 -8.98 24.81 -3.26
CA ASN A 414 -10.05 25.78 -3.24
C ASN A 414 -11.35 25.06 -2.83
N ARG A 415 -11.90 25.38 -1.65
CA ARG A 415 -13.20 24.85 -1.20
C ARG A 415 -14.33 25.58 -1.93
N PRO A 416 -15.13 24.92 -2.79
CA PRO A 416 -16.34 25.51 -3.36
C PRO A 416 -17.47 25.55 -2.33
N ALA A 417 -18.55 26.28 -2.63
CA ALA A 417 -19.74 26.32 -1.80
C ALA A 417 -20.54 25.00 -1.93
N GLY A 418 -20.73 24.28 -0.81
CA GLY A 418 -21.48 23.01 -0.77
C GLY A 418 -21.04 22.11 0.40
N ASP A 419 -21.88 21.14 0.76
CA ASP A 419 -21.66 20.23 1.90
C ASP A 419 -20.84 18.97 1.56
N GLN A 420 -20.69 18.61 0.28
CA GLN A 420 -19.87 17.48 -0.19
C GLN A 420 -19.03 17.88 -1.40
N VAL A 421 -17.71 17.76 -1.30
CA VAL A 421 -16.78 18.11 -2.39
C VAL A 421 -15.61 17.14 -2.39
N SER A 422 -15.37 16.48 -3.53
CA SER A 422 -14.14 15.73 -3.80
C SER A 422 -13.28 16.51 -4.80
N VAL A 423 -11.99 16.64 -4.50
CA VAL A 423 -11.03 17.35 -5.33
C VAL A 423 -9.79 16.45 -5.48
N VAL A 424 -9.39 16.13 -6.70
CA VAL A 424 -8.35 15.13 -7.00
C VAL A 424 -7.20 15.71 -7.80
N ALA A 425 -6.02 15.11 -7.66
CA ALA A 425 -4.84 15.43 -8.44
C ALA A 425 -5.08 14.99 -9.89
N PRO A 426 -4.67 15.78 -10.90
CA PRO A 426 -4.84 15.39 -12.29
C PRO A 426 -3.98 14.14 -12.58
N GLU A 427 -4.62 13.00 -12.81
CA GLU A 427 -3.95 11.84 -13.39
C GLU A 427 -3.73 12.09 -14.88
N LYS A 428 -2.53 11.81 -15.39
CA LYS A 428 -2.17 11.96 -16.80
C LYS A 428 -2.83 10.83 -17.62
N LEU A 429 -4.13 10.95 -17.86
CA LEU A 429 -4.89 10.08 -18.75
C LEU A 429 -4.88 10.62 -20.18
N ALA A 430 -4.65 9.69 -21.11
CA ALA A 430 -4.63 9.90 -22.55
C ALA A 430 -5.95 10.52 -23.07
N GLU A 431 -5.83 11.26 -24.18
CA GLU A 431 -6.92 11.92 -24.91
C GLU A 431 -8.20 11.05 -25.03
N SER A 432 -9.34 11.56 -24.58
CA SER A 432 -10.43 12.00 -25.47
C SER A 432 -11.70 12.39 -24.70
N ALA A 433 -12.40 13.37 -25.29
CA ALA A 433 -13.77 13.84 -25.05
C ALA A 433 -13.94 15.01 -24.07
N ALA A 434 -14.10 16.17 -24.69
CA ALA A 434 -14.33 17.48 -24.10
C ALA A 434 -15.58 17.53 -23.19
N SER A 435 -15.40 18.16 -22.03
CA SER A 435 -16.41 18.99 -21.39
C SER A 435 -15.77 20.35 -21.05
N PRO A 436 -16.53 21.45 -21.09
CA PRO A 436 -15.97 22.80 -21.15
C PRO A 436 -15.33 23.18 -19.82
N GLY A 437 -13.99 23.14 -19.78
CA GLY A 437 -13.21 23.66 -18.67
C GLY A 437 -13.48 25.15 -18.46
N SER A 438 -13.58 25.56 -17.20
CA SER A 438 -13.66 26.97 -16.81
C SER A 438 -12.60 27.79 -17.56
N ALA A 439 -13.01 28.90 -18.17
CA ALA A 439 -12.17 29.66 -19.11
C ALA A 439 -10.81 30.10 -18.54
N ALA A 440 -10.67 30.19 -17.21
CA ALA A 440 -9.41 30.48 -16.53
C ALA A 440 -8.35 29.36 -16.70
N SER A 441 -8.72 28.08 -16.67
CA SER A 441 -7.77 26.97 -16.86
C SER A 441 -7.44 26.74 -18.33
N VAL A 442 -8.35 27.13 -19.24
CA VAL A 442 -8.13 27.05 -20.69
C VAL A 442 -7.03 28.03 -21.12
N ASP A 443 -7.05 29.27 -20.63
CA ASP A 443 -6.02 30.26 -20.97
C ASP A 443 -4.64 29.89 -20.41
N SER A 444 -4.55 29.39 -19.18
CA SER A 444 -3.28 28.95 -18.59
C SER A 444 -2.67 27.79 -19.39
N ASN A 445 -3.49 26.78 -19.72
CA ASN A 445 -3.05 25.64 -20.53
C ASN A 445 -2.66 26.03 -21.97
N LEU A 446 -3.28 27.07 -22.55
CA LEU A 446 -2.92 27.58 -23.86
C LEU A 446 -1.63 28.39 -23.81
N PHE A 447 -1.46 29.20 -22.78
CA PHE A 447 -0.27 30.03 -22.57
C PHE A 447 0.98 29.18 -22.33
N ASP A 448 0.89 28.15 -21.49
CA ASP A 448 2.02 27.27 -21.22
C ASP A 448 2.47 26.50 -22.47
N ARG A 449 1.54 26.07 -23.33
CA ARG A 449 1.86 25.48 -24.64
C ARG A 449 2.64 26.42 -25.56
N GLN A 450 2.33 27.71 -25.55
CA GLN A 450 3.10 28.70 -26.30
C GLN A 450 4.51 28.89 -25.73
N ARG A 451 4.65 28.84 -24.41
CA ARG A 451 5.95 28.96 -23.73
C ARG A 451 6.83 27.72 -23.93
N ASP A 452 6.25 26.53 -23.96
CA ASP A 452 6.95 25.30 -24.32
C ASP A 452 7.47 25.34 -25.76
N THR A 453 6.66 25.89 -26.67
CA THR A 453 7.07 26.10 -28.07
C THR A 453 8.24 27.08 -28.15
N LEU A 454 8.19 28.18 -27.39
CA LEU A 454 9.29 29.14 -27.26
C LEU A 454 10.57 28.49 -26.72
N ALA A 455 10.47 27.68 -25.66
CA ALA A 455 11.62 26.98 -25.10
C ALA A 455 12.27 26.04 -26.12
N LYS A 456 11.46 25.27 -26.86
CA LYS A 456 11.93 24.35 -27.92
C LYS A 456 12.59 25.10 -29.07
N SER A 457 11.98 26.19 -29.55
CA SER A 457 12.53 27.00 -30.64
C SER A 457 13.86 27.67 -30.26
N PHE A 458 13.97 28.16 -29.02
CA PHE A 458 15.22 28.73 -28.53
C PHE A 458 16.31 27.66 -28.36
N ALA A 459 15.97 26.49 -27.82
CA ALA A 459 16.90 25.36 -27.70
C ALA A 459 17.43 24.90 -29.08
N LEU A 460 16.56 24.84 -30.09
CA LEU A 460 16.94 24.53 -31.47
C LEU A 460 17.96 25.54 -32.00
N LEU A 461 17.69 26.84 -31.81
CA LEU A 461 18.61 27.90 -32.23
C LEU A 461 19.94 27.85 -31.46
N SER A 462 19.92 27.67 -30.15
CA SER A 462 21.15 27.62 -29.35
C SER A 462 22.01 26.40 -29.68
N ASN A 463 21.39 25.26 -29.95
CA ASN A 463 22.11 24.02 -30.26
C ASN A 463 22.84 24.08 -31.62
N LEU A 464 22.39 24.92 -32.54
CA LEU A 464 23.11 25.17 -33.79
C LEU A 464 24.51 25.78 -33.59
N PHE A 465 24.72 26.48 -32.46
CA PHE A 465 25.99 27.12 -32.10
C PHE A 465 26.75 26.37 -30.99
N ALA A 466 26.20 25.22 -30.52
CA ALA A 466 26.85 24.40 -29.52
C ALA A 466 28.20 23.85 -30.03
N ASP A 467 29.13 23.62 -29.12
CA ASP A 467 30.47 23.06 -29.41
C ASP A 467 31.31 23.89 -30.40
N GLY A 468 31.00 25.18 -30.58
CA GLY A 468 31.72 26.05 -31.53
C GLY A 468 31.39 25.80 -33.01
N LYS A 469 30.29 25.10 -33.30
CA LYS A 469 29.83 24.84 -34.67
C LYS A 469 29.33 26.12 -35.34
N THR A 470 29.59 26.25 -36.65
CA THR A 470 29.01 27.32 -37.48
C THR A 470 27.88 26.74 -38.33
N PRO A 471 26.61 27.06 -38.05
CA PRO A 471 25.48 26.53 -38.78
C PRO A 471 25.41 27.07 -40.21
N SER A 472 24.73 26.34 -41.10
CA SER A 472 24.42 26.84 -42.44
C SER A 472 23.43 28.00 -42.37
N LEU A 473 23.49 28.93 -43.32
CA LEU A 473 22.57 30.08 -43.39
C LEU A 473 21.09 29.63 -43.45
N GLU A 474 20.82 28.50 -44.09
CA GLU A 474 19.47 27.93 -44.18
C GLU A 474 18.97 27.41 -42.81
N SER A 475 19.79 26.65 -42.10
CA SER A 475 19.45 26.15 -40.76
C SER A 475 19.29 27.29 -39.75
N LEU A 476 20.13 28.32 -39.86
CA LEU A 476 20.03 29.53 -39.05
C LEU A 476 18.74 30.30 -39.35
N ALA A 477 18.40 30.48 -40.63
CA ALA A 477 17.18 31.17 -41.04
C ALA A 477 15.91 30.43 -40.57
N ALA A 478 15.91 29.10 -40.65
CA ALA A 478 14.81 28.27 -40.17
C ALA A 478 14.63 28.37 -38.65
N SER A 479 15.71 28.21 -37.87
CA SER A 479 15.65 28.30 -36.40
C SER A 479 15.31 29.71 -35.90
N ARG A 480 15.84 30.75 -36.58
CA ARG A 480 15.49 32.14 -36.29
C ARG A 480 14.01 32.41 -36.54
N SER A 481 13.47 31.93 -37.66
CA SER A 481 12.06 32.09 -37.99
C SER A 481 11.17 31.39 -36.96
N ALA A 482 11.49 30.16 -36.59
CA ALA A 482 10.77 29.42 -35.56
C ALA A 482 10.76 30.17 -34.21
N LEU A 483 11.90 30.72 -33.79
CA LEU A 483 12.00 31.53 -32.57
C LEU A 483 11.17 32.81 -32.67
N GLU A 484 11.17 33.49 -33.83
CA GLU A 484 10.37 34.70 -34.03
C GLU A 484 8.86 34.42 -33.94
N PHE A 485 8.39 33.32 -34.53
CA PHE A 485 6.99 32.90 -34.42
C PHE A 485 6.61 32.57 -32.98
N ALA A 486 7.45 31.83 -32.26
CA ALA A 486 7.17 31.46 -30.87
C ALA A 486 7.18 32.68 -29.93
N LEU A 487 8.13 33.61 -30.11
CA LEU A 487 8.17 34.87 -29.36
C LEU A 487 6.93 35.73 -29.63
N LYS A 488 6.50 35.81 -30.89
CA LYS A 488 5.28 36.54 -31.28
C LYS A 488 4.04 35.93 -30.64
N ALA A 489 3.92 34.60 -30.62
CA ALA A 489 2.78 33.91 -30.02
C ALA A 489 2.62 34.25 -28.53
N VAL A 490 3.72 34.22 -27.77
CA VAL A 490 3.71 34.57 -26.33
C VAL A 490 3.46 36.07 -26.11
N ALA A 491 4.05 36.95 -26.92
CA ALA A 491 3.88 38.40 -26.79
C ALA A 491 2.45 38.88 -27.15
N ASP A 492 1.80 38.23 -28.10
CA ASP A 492 0.45 38.55 -28.55
C ASP A 492 -0.64 37.86 -27.71
N PHE A 493 -0.28 37.00 -26.76
CA PHE A 493 -1.25 36.32 -25.91
C PHE A 493 -2.09 37.32 -25.11
N ARG A 494 -3.40 37.12 -25.11
CA ARG A 494 -4.36 37.95 -24.37
C ARG A 494 -5.23 37.06 -23.50
N PRO A 495 -5.06 37.11 -22.17
CA PRO A 495 -5.93 36.37 -21.25
C PRO A 495 -7.38 36.87 -21.36
N THR A 496 -8.33 35.98 -21.15
CA THR A 496 -9.75 36.32 -21.11
C THR A 496 -10.11 37.06 -19.82
N PRO A 497 -11.24 37.79 -19.78
CA PRO A 497 -11.69 38.48 -18.57
C PRO A 497 -11.98 37.54 -17.39
N SER A 498 -12.14 36.24 -17.67
CA SER A 498 -12.33 35.17 -16.68
C SER A 498 -11.04 34.68 -16.03
N THR A 499 -9.86 35.05 -16.55
CA THR A 499 -8.58 34.71 -15.92
C THR A 499 -8.41 35.49 -14.62
N ASN A 500 -7.89 34.85 -13.56
CA ASN A 500 -7.71 35.54 -12.28
C ASN A 500 -6.64 36.65 -12.41
N ALA A 501 -6.67 37.63 -11.50
CA ALA A 501 -5.80 38.82 -11.61
C ALA A 501 -4.29 38.50 -11.47
N ALA A 502 -3.94 37.47 -10.69
CA ALA A 502 -2.55 37.07 -10.48
C ALA A 502 -1.96 36.43 -11.75
N ASP A 503 -2.68 35.49 -12.36
CA ASP A 503 -2.33 34.80 -13.60
C ASP A 503 -2.30 35.78 -14.76
N THR A 504 -3.28 36.69 -14.83
CA THR A 504 -3.32 37.76 -15.83
C THR A 504 -2.07 38.64 -15.73
N SER A 505 -1.68 39.04 -14.51
CA SER A 505 -0.49 39.86 -14.27
C SER A 505 0.80 39.12 -14.65
N PHE A 506 0.88 37.84 -14.32
CA PHE A 506 1.99 36.97 -14.70
C PHE A 506 2.11 36.81 -16.22
N MET A 507 1.01 36.46 -16.88
CA MET A 507 0.94 36.30 -18.33
C MET A 507 1.34 37.57 -19.06
N MET A 508 0.87 38.73 -18.60
CA MET A 508 1.26 40.03 -19.17
C MET A 508 2.76 40.31 -19.02
N ARG A 509 3.36 40.01 -17.86
CA ARG A 509 4.79 40.19 -17.64
C ARG A 509 5.63 39.28 -18.53
N MET A 510 5.22 38.02 -18.68
CA MET A 510 5.89 37.07 -19.58
C MET A 510 5.74 37.47 -21.05
N ALA A 511 4.55 37.94 -21.46
CA ALA A 511 4.31 38.49 -22.79
C ALA A 511 5.18 39.74 -23.06
N GLU A 512 5.37 40.60 -22.06
CA GLU A 512 6.27 41.76 -22.16
C GLU A 512 7.74 41.33 -22.35
N ASN A 513 8.19 40.33 -21.59
CA ASN A 513 9.54 39.78 -21.73
C ASN A 513 9.75 39.11 -23.10
N ALA A 514 8.75 38.38 -23.61
CA ALA A 514 8.77 37.85 -24.97
C ALA A 514 8.82 38.96 -26.03
N GLY A 515 8.10 40.06 -25.82
CA GLY A 515 8.18 41.25 -26.68
C GLY A 515 9.57 41.88 -26.69
N LYS A 516 10.24 41.97 -25.54
CA LYS A 516 11.64 42.45 -25.44
C LYS A 516 12.61 41.52 -26.18
N ALA A 517 12.46 40.20 -26.01
CA ALA A 517 13.26 39.21 -26.74
C ALA A 517 13.03 39.31 -28.26
N GLN A 518 11.78 39.51 -28.70
CA GLN A 518 11.44 39.70 -30.11
C GLN A 518 12.10 40.97 -30.68
N ALA A 519 12.07 42.07 -29.92
CA ALA A 519 12.71 43.32 -30.32
C ALA A 519 14.24 43.19 -30.41
N ALA A 520 14.86 42.44 -29.49
CA ALA A 520 16.29 42.12 -29.55
C ALA A 520 16.61 41.25 -30.77
N LEU A 521 15.79 40.23 -31.06
CA LEU A 521 15.98 39.35 -32.21
C LEU A 521 15.91 40.12 -33.54
N LYS A 522 14.99 41.08 -33.66
CA LYS A 522 14.85 41.94 -34.85
C LYS A 522 16.05 42.85 -35.12
N LYS A 523 16.86 43.16 -34.10
CA LYS A 523 18.09 43.96 -34.25
C LYS A 523 19.29 43.15 -34.76
N VAL A 524 19.20 41.82 -34.71
CA VAL A 524 20.23 40.91 -35.24
C VAL A 524 20.09 40.82 -36.76
N GLU A 525 21.21 40.89 -37.48
CA GLU A 525 21.21 40.77 -38.94
C GLU A 525 20.68 39.40 -39.40
N PRO A 526 19.73 39.34 -40.35
CA PRO A 526 19.06 38.09 -40.72
C PRO A 526 19.95 37.02 -41.36
N ALA A 527 21.04 37.43 -42.02
CA ALA A 527 21.91 36.56 -42.82
C ALA A 527 23.35 36.49 -42.28
N SER A 528 23.54 36.72 -40.98
CA SER A 528 24.89 36.75 -40.37
C SER A 528 24.98 35.82 -39.16
N VAL A 529 25.70 34.70 -39.36
CA VAL A 529 26.01 33.70 -38.31
C VAL A 529 26.77 34.35 -37.15
N ALA A 530 27.72 35.23 -37.44
CA ALA A 530 28.51 35.95 -36.43
C ALA A 530 27.66 36.90 -35.59
N SER A 531 26.73 37.63 -36.21
CA SER A 531 25.83 38.53 -35.49
C SER A 531 24.87 37.77 -34.58
N MET A 532 24.38 36.60 -35.01
CA MET A 532 23.51 35.76 -34.19
C MET A 532 24.27 35.15 -33.02
N ALA A 533 25.48 34.64 -33.24
CA ALA A 533 26.32 34.10 -32.18
C ALA A 533 26.62 35.16 -31.10
N ALA A 534 26.86 36.41 -31.49
CA ALA A 534 27.09 37.51 -30.57
C ALA A 534 25.82 37.91 -29.78
N ALA A 535 24.64 37.80 -30.38
CA ALA A 535 23.37 38.15 -29.76
C ALA A 535 22.78 37.03 -28.87
N LEU A 536 23.23 35.78 -29.04
CA LEU A 536 22.70 34.60 -28.36
C LEU A 536 22.70 34.71 -26.81
N PRO A 537 23.74 35.27 -26.14
CA PRO A 537 23.73 35.41 -24.68
C PRO A 537 22.69 36.41 -24.16
N GLU A 538 22.46 37.51 -24.90
CA GLU A 538 21.43 38.51 -24.54
C GLU A 538 20.02 37.94 -24.80
N LEU A 539 19.83 37.30 -25.95
CA LEU A 539 18.59 36.61 -26.30
C LEU A 539 18.25 35.51 -25.27
N GLY A 540 19.24 34.74 -24.83
CA GLY A 540 19.05 33.72 -23.81
C GLY A 540 18.55 34.28 -22.48
N LYS A 541 19.06 35.44 -22.04
CA LYS A 541 18.56 36.10 -20.83
C LYS A 541 17.11 36.54 -20.98
N LEU A 542 16.75 37.12 -22.12
CA LEU A 542 15.39 37.63 -22.36
C LEU A 542 14.38 36.49 -22.55
N VAL A 543 14.77 35.42 -23.25
CA VAL A 543 13.94 34.22 -23.40
C VAL A 543 13.77 33.52 -22.05
N GLN A 544 14.84 33.40 -21.25
CA GLN A 544 14.72 32.86 -19.89
C GLN A 544 13.77 33.69 -19.01
N ALA A 545 13.80 35.02 -19.16
CA ALA A 545 12.88 35.92 -18.45
C ALA A 545 11.42 35.75 -18.91
N ALA A 546 11.17 35.32 -20.14
CA ALA A 546 9.83 34.97 -20.65
C ALA A 546 9.40 33.53 -20.25
N LEU A 547 10.35 32.72 -19.79
CA LEU A 547 10.16 31.35 -19.33
C LEU A 547 10.23 31.22 -17.79
N GLU A 548 10.15 32.34 -17.05
CA GLU A 548 10.13 32.30 -15.58
C GLU A 548 8.93 31.50 -15.07
N PRO A 549 9.10 30.51 -14.18
CA PRO A 549 7.97 29.76 -13.63
C PRO A 549 7.01 30.70 -12.90
N MET A 550 5.72 30.38 -12.91
CA MET A 550 4.71 31.15 -12.19
C MET A 550 5.00 31.05 -10.68
N GLN A 551 5.66 32.06 -10.13
CA GLN A 551 5.93 32.15 -8.71
C GLN A 551 4.69 32.73 -8.03
N ASN A 552 4.11 31.97 -7.09
CA ASN A 552 3.04 32.45 -6.23
C ASN A 552 3.46 33.78 -5.57
N ALA A 553 2.69 34.84 -5.81
CA ALA A 553 2.95 36.20 -5.33
C ALA A 553 3.09 36.31 -3.78
N ALA A 554 2.74 35.26 -3.05
CA ALA A 554 2.98 35.15 -1.60
C ALA A 554 4.47 35.06 -1.20
N GLN A 555 5.39 34.71 -2.10
CA GLN A 555 6.83 34.60 -1.76
C GLN A 555 7.63 35.90 -1.94
N VAL A 556 7.09 36.93 -2.60
CA VAL A 556 7.83 38.19 -2.81
C VAL A 556 7.77 39.09 -1.57
N ALA A 557 6.77 38.93 -0.71
CA ALA A 557 6.63 39.70 0.52
C ALA A 557 7.58 39.24 1.66
N THR A 558 8.12 38.03 1.60
CA THR A 558 9.03 37.48 2.63
C THR A 558 10.52 37.59 2.26
N ALA A 559 10.86 37.96 1.02
CA ALA A 559 12.23 37.97 0.52
C ALA A 559 13.09 39.18 0.95
N LYS A 560 12.58 40.14 1.74
CA LYS A 560 13.39 41.24 2.30
C LYS A 560 13.92 41.01 3.72
N THR A 561 13.59 39.87 4.34
CA THR A 561 14.12 39.53 5.67
C THR A 561 14.48 38.04 5.75
N ALA A 562 15.54 37.63 5.06
CA ALA A 562 16.24 36.38 5.39
C ALA A 562 17.65 36.37 4.76
N THR A 563 18.58 37.08 5.39
CA THR A 563 20.00 36.75 5.26
C THR A 563 20.30 35.69 6.33
N GLN A 564 20.67 34.48 5.90
CA GLN A 564 21.32 33.38 6.65
C GLN A 564 20.64 32.85 7.94
N THR A 565 20.25 31.56 7.96
CA THR A 565 20.90 30.45 8.72
C THR A 565 20.06 29.15 8.69
N ASP A 566 20.80 28.02 8.69
CA ASP A 566 20.45 26.65 9.10
C ASP A 566 19.67 25.68 8.19
N GLY A 567 20.43 24.68 7.71
CA GLY A 567 19.96 23.47 7.01
C GLY A 567 19.36 22.42 7.93
N SER A 568 18.23 22.73 8.58
CA SER A 568 17.44 21.74 9.34
C SER A 568 15.93 21.79 9.06
N ALA A 569 15.49 22.52 8.03
CA ALA A 569 14.09 22.47 7.60
C ALA A 569 13.82 21.22 6.74
N PRO A 570 12.70 20.49 6.97
CA PRO A 570 12.30 19.39 6.11
C PRO A 570 12.07 19.87 4.68
N ARG A 571 12.48 19.07 3.69
CA ARG A 571 12.28 19.41 2.28
C ARG A 571 10.78 19.52 2.01
N THR A 572 10.34 20.64 1.41
CA THR A 572 8.94 20.87 1.08
C THR A 572 8.74 20.71 -0.43
N ILE A 573 7.79 19.86 -0.82
CA ILE A 573 7.36 19.61 -2.19
C ILE A 573 6.00 20.28 -2.37
N SER A 574 5.93 21.29 -3.22
CA SER A 574 4.66 21.93 -3.61
C SER A 574 4.10 21.20 -4.82
N GLN A 575 2.85 20.75 -4.73
CA GLN A 575 2.10 20.09 -5.80
C GLN A 575 1.17 21.10 -6.48
N GLU A 576 0.77 20.79 -7.71
CA GLU A 576 -0.23 21.57 -8.45
C GLU A 576 -1.59 21.50 -7.75
N PRO A 577 -2.43 22.55 -7.84
CA PRO A 577 -3.73 22.56 -7.18
C PRO A 577 -4.59 21.36 -7.61
N LEU A 578 -5.21 20.71 -6.62
CA LEU A 578 -6.20 19.65 -6.89
C LEU A 578 -7.38 20.26 -7.66
N GLN A 579 -7.92 19.51 -8.62
CA GLN A 579 -9.07 19.92 -9.44
C GLN A 579 -10.35 19.32 -8.88
N GLU A 580 -11.44 20.11 -8.87
CA GLU A 580 -12.75 19.61 -8.44
C GLU A 580 -13.20 18.47 -9.37
N SER A 581 -13.57 17.34 -8.79
CA SER A 581 -14.17 16.24 -9.53
C SER A 581 -15.44 15.76 -8.84
N SER A 582 -16.58 15.98 -9.49
CA SER A 582 -17.86 15.41 -9.06
C SER A 582 -17.92 13.89 -9.25
N ASN A 583 -16.99 13.34 -10.04
CA ASN A 583 -17.02 11.96 -10.53
C ASN A 583 -15.89 11.14 -9.94
N THR A 584 -15.35 11.54 -8.78
CA THR A 584 -14.31 10.77 -8.08
C THR A 584 -14.59 10.74 -6.58
N VAL A 585 -14.36 9.59 -5.97
CA VAL A 585 -14.51 9.40 -4.52
C VAL A 585 -13.22 8.83 -3.94
N ILE A 586 -12.89 9.25 -2.73
CA ILE A 586 -11.82 8.65 -1.95
C ILE A 586 -12.40 7.45 -1.20
N ILE A 587 -11.75 6.30 -1.30
CA ILE A 587 -12.12 5.13 -0.50
C ILE A 587 -11.67 5.36 0.94
N ARG A 588 -12.64 5.39 1.85
CA ARG A 588 -12.42 5.60 3.28
C ARG A 588 -12.35 4.26 4.01
N ARG A 589 -11.85 4.28 5.24
CA ARG A 589 -11.83 3.09 6.08
C ARG A 589 -13.27 2.70 6.43
N GLY A 590 -13.67 1.50 6.01
CA GLY A 590 -15.03 0.98 6.20
C GLY A 590 -15.95 1.16 5.00
N ASP A 591 -15.49 1.82 3.93
CA ASP A 591 -16.26 1.91 2.69
C ASP A 591 -16.34 0.56 1.98
N THR A 592 -17.46 0.34 1.31
CA THR A 592 -17.67 -0.74 0.35
C THR A 592 -18.16 -0.17 -0.97
N LEU A 593 -17.87 -0.85 -2.09
CA LEU A 593 -18.40 -0.44 -3.40
C LEU A 593 -19.94 -0.29 -3.37
N TRP A 594 -20.61 -1.13 -2.58
CA TRP A 594 -22.05 -1.08 -2.36
C TRP A 594 -22.50 0.19 -1.63
N GLN A 595 -21.86 0.55 -0.51
CA GLN A 595 -22.21 1.76 0.25
C GLN A 595 -21.92 3.04 -0.55
N ILE A 596 -20.80 3.07 -1.27
CA ILE A 596 -20.46 4.17 -2.18
C ILE A 596 -21.53 4.29 -3.26
N SER A 597 -21.92 3.17 -3.88
CA SER A 597 -23.00 3.14 -4.86
C SER A 597 -24.34 3.62 -4.28
N ARG A 598 -24.65 3.27 -3.04
CA ARG A 598 -25.86 3.75 -2.35
C ARG A 598 -25.82 5.27 -2.15
N ARG A 599 -24.67 5.81 -1.73
CA ARG A 599 -24.47 7.25 -1.52
C ARG A 599 -24.59 8.04 -2.84
N VAL A 600 -24.00 7.53 -3.92
CA VAL A 600 -23.92 8.26 -5.20
C VAL A 600 -25.11 7.99 -6.12
N TYR A 601 -25.59 6.75 -6.19
CA TYR A 601 -26.65 6.33 -7.12
C TYR A 601 -27.97 5.96 -6.45
N GLY A 602 -28.06 6.02 -5.12
CA GLY A 602 -29.25 5.66 -4.35
C GLY A 602 -29.52 4.16 -4.21
N GLN A 603 -28.82 3.31 -4.97
CA GLN A 603 -28.99 1.85 -4.96
C GLN A 603 -27.63 1.15 -4.87
N GLY A 604 -27.53 0.16 -3.99
CA GLY A 604 -26.27 -0.55 -3.77
C GLY A 604 -25.85 -1.48 -4.91
N VAL A 605 -26.80 -2.15 -5.58
CA VAL A 605 -26.53 -3.05 -6.72
C VAL A 605 -25.80 -2.38 -7.89
N ARG A 606 -25.88 -1.05 -7.99
CA ARG A 606 -25.21 -0.25 -9.03
C ARG A 606 -23.70 -0.12 -8.82
N TYR A 607 -23.15 -0.75 -7.78
CA TYR A 607 -21.71 -0.81 -7.53
C TYR A 607 -20.93 -1.44 -8.70
N THR A 608 -21.59 -2.28 -9.50
CA THR A 608 -21.05 -2.84 -10.75
C THR A 608 -20.65 -1.75 -11.74
N THR A 609 -21.33 -0.60 -11.75
CA THR A 609 -20.94 0.59 -12.54
C THR A 609 -19.58 1.12 -12.09
N ILE A 610 -19.38 1.25 -10.77
CA ILE A 610 -18.11 1.72 -10.18
C ILE A 610 -17.01 0.70 -10.46
N TYR A 611 -17.31 -0.59 -10.28
CA TYR A 611 -16.36 -1.67 -10.57
C TYR A 611 -15.89 -1.65 -12.02
N MET A 612 -16.80 -1.54 -12.99
CA MET A 612 -16.45 -1.51 -14.42
C MET A 612 -15.63 -0.28 -14.80
N ALA A 613 -15.94 0.88 -14.23
CA ALA A 613 -15.20 2.12 -14.48
C ALA A 613 -13.76 2.08 -13.95
N ASN A 614 -13.48 1.20 -12.97
CA ASN A 614 -12.18 1.09 -12.30
C ASN A 614 -11.61 -0.33 -12.40
N ALA A 615 -12.00 -1.11 -13.42
CA ALA A 615 -11.64 -2.52 -13.54
C ALA A 615 -10.12 -2.76 -13.61
N GLU A 616 -9.36 -1.77 -14.09
CA GLU A 616 -7.89 -1.82 -14.13
C GLU A 616 -7.26 -1.66 -12.73
N GLN A 617 -7.94 -0.99 -11.80
CA GLN A 617 -7.47 -0.76 -10.43
C GLN A 617 -8.03 -1.80 -9.45
N ILE A 618 -9.22 -2.35 -9.72
CA ILE A 618 -9.93 -3.28 -8.84
C ILE A 618 -9.69 -4.71 -9.29
N THR A 619 -8.64 -5.34 -8.74
CA THR A 619 -8.38 -6.77 -8.98
C THR A 619 -9.42 -7.68 -8.34
N ASN A 620 -9.91 -7.32 -7.14
CA ASN A 620 -10.96 -8.04 -6.43
C ASN A 620 -12.06 -7.05 -5.99
N PRO A 621 -13.30 -7.16 -6.50
CA PRO A 621 -14.38 -6.25 -6.12
C PRO A 621 -14.82 -6.35 -4.66
N ASP A 622 -14.49 -7.45 -3.96
CA ASP A 622 -14.75 -7.59 -2.52
C ASP A 622 -13.68 -6.94 -1.64
N LEU A 623 -12.56 -6.50 -2.24
CA LEU A 623 -11.43 -5.93 -1.51
C LEU A 623 -10.99 -4.62 -2.16
N ILE A 624 -11.41 -3.53 -1.53
CA ILE A 624 -10.98 -2.16 -1.82
C ILE A 624 -10.22 -1.62 -0.62
N GLU A 625 -9.27 -0.72 -0.86
CA GLU A 625 -8.35 -0.25 0.16
C GLU A 625 -8.52 1.25 0.42
N PRO A 626 -8.41 1.70 1.68
CA PRO A 626 -8.47 3.11 2.00
C PRO A 626 -7.38 3.91 1.29
N GLY A 627 -7.74 5.03 0.68
CA GLY A 627 -6.81 5.95 0.01
C GLY A 627 -6.72 5.73 -1.48
N GLN A 628 -7.38 4.69 -2.00
CA GLN A 628 -7.69 4.60 -3.42
C GLN A 628 -8.66 5.72 -3.82
N THR A 629 -8.53 6.16 -5.07
CA THR A 629 -9.45 7.13 -5.68
C THR A 629 -10.16 6.45 -6.83
N PHE A 630 -11.48 6.31 -6.76
CA PHE A 630 -12.26 5.65 -7.82
C PHE A 630 -13.09 6.64 -8.61
N THR A 631 -13.10 6.44 -9.91
CA THR A 631 -14.00 7.14 -10.83
C THR A 631 -15.42 6.63 -10.63
N VAL A 632 -16.36 7.56 -10.47
CA VAL A 632 -17.79 7.28 -10.29
C VAL A 632 -18.54 7.95 -11.44
N PRO A 633 -18.95 7.20 -12.48
CA PRO A 633 -19.65 7.76 -13.64
C PRO A 633 -20.94 8.49 -13.27
N ASP A 634 -21.28 9.60 -13.95
CA ASP A 634 -22.54 10.34 -13.71
C ASP A 634 -23.79 9.50 -13.97
N LYS A 635 -23.69 8.54 -14.90
CA LYS A 635 -24.78 7.64 -15.28
C LYS A 635 -24.45 6.23 -14.80
N ALA A 636 -25.26 5.74 -13.87
CA ALA A 636 -25.22 4.35 -13.50
C ALA A 636 -25.79 3.45 -14.61
N LEU A 637 -25.35 2.19 -14.63
CA LEU A 637 -25.98 1.16 -15.44
C LEU A 637 -27.46 1.01 -15.06
N PRO A 638 -28.34 0.66 -16.03
CA PRO A 638 -29.72 0.28 -15.73
C PRO A 638 -29.75 -0.80 -14.65
N GLU A 639 -30.71 -0.71 -13.73
CA GLU A 639 -30.82 -1.61 -12.56
C GLU A 639 -30.83 -3.09 -12.96
N SER A 640 -31.61 -3.44 -13.99
CA SER A 640 -31.66 -4.80 -14.53
C SER A 640 -30.31 -5.33 -15.04
N GLU A 641 -29.48 -4.45 -15.60
CA GLU A 641 -28.16 -4.79 -16.12
C GLU A 641 -27.14 -4.90 -14.98
N ALA A 642 -27.16 -3.95 -14.04
CA ALA A 642 -26.35 -3.98 -12.84
C ALA A 642 -26.60 -5.26 -12.01
N GLU A 643 -27.87 -5.63 -11.83
CA GLU A 643 -28.26 -6.87 -11.17
C GLU A 643 -27.82 -8.12 -11.95
N ALA A 644 -27.94 -8.12 -13.29
CA ALA A 644 -27.51 -9.25 -14.10
C ALA A 644 -26.00 -9.49 -13.98
N ILE A 645 -25.20 -8.43 -13.97
CA ILE A 645 -23.75 -8.48 -13.77
C ILE A 645 -23.43 -8.97 -12.36
N HIS A 646 -24.11 -8.43 -11.34
CA HIS A 646 -23.95 -8.87 -9.95
C HIS A 646 -24.27 -10.37 -9.80
N ARG A 647 -25.40 -10.85 -10.31
CA ARG A 647 -25.78 -12.27 -10.30
C ARG A 647 -24.74 -13.14 -10.98
N ASN A 648 -24.26 -12.74 -12.16
CA ASN A 648 -23.24 -13.49 -12.90
C ASN A 648 -21.92 -13.55 -12.11
N TRP A 649 -21.53 -12.47 -11.47
CA TRP A 649 -20.36 -12.43 -10.61
C TRP A 649 -20.51 -13.38 -9.39
N MET A 650 -21.66 -13.36 -8.72
CA MET A 650 -22.00 -14.27 -7.62
C MET A 650 -21.99 -15.75 -8.03
N HIS A 651 -22.42 -16.06 -9.26
CA HIS A 651 -22.38 -17.44 -9.78
C HIS A 651 -20.97 -17.94 -10.05
N ARG A 652 -20.04 -17.06 -10.44
CA ARG A 652 -18.66 -17.44 -10.77
C ARG A 652 -17.73 -17.56 -9.55
N HIS A 653 -18.09 -16.95 -8.43
CA HIS A 653 -17.24 -16.85 -7.24
C HIS A 653 -17.87 -17.47 -5.98
N LYS A 654 -18.72 -18.49 -6.15
CA LYS A 654 -19.21 -19.30 -5.03
C LYS A 654 -18.02 -19.98 -4.34
N PRO A 655 -17.87 -19.88 -3.00
CA PRO A 655 -16.80 -20.53 -2.26
C PRO A 655 -16.86 -22.07 -2.32
#